data_AF-A0AAV4QKD7-F1
#
_entry.id   AF-A0AAV4QKD7-F1
#
_cell.length_a   1.000
_cell.length_b   1.000
_cell.length_c   1.000
_cell.angle_alpha   90.00
_cell.angle_beta   90.00
_cell.angle_gamma   90.00
#
_symmetry.space_group_name_H-M   'P 1'
#
loop_
_entity.id
_entity.type
_entity.pdbx_description
1 polymer ?
#
loop_
_entity_poly.entity_id
_entity_poly.type
_entity_poly.pdbx_seq_one_letter_code
_entity_poly.pdbx_strand_id
1 'polypeptide(L)'
;MKRNAVFFNSLFNQVIRNCTKDTPPVKHGNLTISLANWVRRSSTVTWDSAKPFKEIPSDLILPVIGTTYQSMPIIGKYSLDRQHDTNRDKRQRLGDIIREKLGPIDAVICYTAEDLQELFRNEGLHPHRIEFSTLKAYRESRKEWFNTTGLLVVQGQEWYDLRTKTQKHLLKPSSIRAYLDPMQDVAKDFTQRILDIRNENKEIPDVLSELYKWALESVSLVGLDTRLGCLRKDLPPQSDGMQMIQSVLTQFECMNKLEAFSGNFPFWKFFPTPTWKKFTEASDVYAKIAFKYINQSLERIKQMENSNDRKLTFLQEMLIKDLNVGDAMVFVADMLMAGIETTSHSVGFCLYHLAKNPEEQEKLHKEIIRLLPSKNHKISDSVYDQLHYLKACIKESMRLNPVIGGAARTLAKDTVLSGYQVPAGTMVFVAYEEIFMDPKNFKNPDKFMPERWLDKEEKPNPFAFIPFGFGPRSCIGRRLAELEMNCLVTEIIRNFKVEYHYEDIGILSKMKKYSKHELLFHGKDAGEKFKERILSKSIGYCSNQPTGNYSMWKAAKPFSEIPSLPMLPFVGTAWHYMPIIGQYRLDRQHIACREKRRRYGDIVREKIGSFDIVMCFTPEDLQEIVKNEGIYPYRVEFDSVKAYRGARKHWFSTAGLMA
;
A
#
# COMPACT_ATOMS: atom_id res chain seq x y z
N MET A 1 45.23 5.06 33.14
CA MET A 1 44.44 5.17 31.90
C MET A 1 43.61 6.47 31.83
N LYS A 2 44.26 7.65 31.85
CA LYS A 2 43.58 8.96 31.66
C LYS A 2 44.37 9.95 30.78
N ARG A 3 45.36 9.48 30.01
CA ARG A 3 46.17 10.31 29.09
C ARG A 3 46.03 9.98 27.59
N ASN A 4 45.27 8.94 27.20
CA ASN A 4 45.06 8.58 25.79
C ASN A 4 43.78 9.15 25.15
N ALA A 5 42.89 9.80 25.92
CA ALA A 5 41.64 10.39 25.40
C ALA A 5 41.84 11.77 24.73
N VAL A 6 42.93 12.48 25.04
CA VAL A 6 43.21 13.80 24.46
C VAL A 6 43.85 13.68 23.07
N PHE A 7 44.61 12.61 22.81
CA PHE A 7 45.26 12.39 21.52
C PHE A 7 44.28 11.95 20.42
N PHE A 8 43.25 11.16 20.77
CA PHE A 8 42.21 10.72 19.82
C PHE A 8 41.29 11.86 19.36
N ASN A 9 40.95 12.81 20.25
CA ASN A 9 40.15 13.97 19.88
C ASN A 9 40.91 14.98 19.00
N SER A 10 42.24 15.06 19.13
CA SER A 10 43.07 15.89 18.25
C SER A 10 43.15 15.31 16.84
N LEU A 11 43.34 13.99 16.73
CA LEU A 11 43.44 13.31 15.43
C LEU A 11 42.10 13.31 14.68
N PHE A 12 40.97 13.13 15.37
CA PHE A 12 39.63 13.15 14.78
C PHE A 12 39.27 14.54 14.22
N ASN A 13 39.63 15.62 14.93
CA ASN A 13 39.43 16.99 14.44
C ASN A 13 40.36 17.37 13.27
N GLN A 14 41.55 16.75 13.18
CA GLN A 14 42.49 16.97 12.10
C GLN A 14 42.09 16.23 10.81
N VAL A 15 41.45 15.06 10.93
CA VAL A 15 40.83 14.34 9.79
C VAL A 15 39.64 15.12 9.23
N ILE A 16 38.77 15.70 10.08
CA ILE A 16 37.64 16.54 9.61
C ILE A 16 38.11 17.83 8.92
N ARG A 17 39.24 18.43 9.34
CA ARG A 17 39.82 19.60 8.68
C ARG A 17 40.49 19.29 7.34
N ASN A 18 40.99 18.06 7.15
CA ASN A 18 41.63 17.68 5.88
C ASN A 18 40.63 17.16 4.85
N CYS A 19 39.48 16.63 5.26
CA CYS A 19 38.40 16.21 4.35
C CYS A 19 37.55 17.36 3.78
N THR A 20 37.77 18.61 4.21
CA THR A 20 36.96 19.78 3.83
C THR A 20 37.66 20.76 2.88
N LYS A 21 38.88 20.46 2.40
CA LYS A 21 39.66 21.41 1.59
C LYS A 21 39.43 21.38 0.07
N ASP A 22 38.89 20.29 -0.50
CA ASP A 22 38.82 20.15 -1.97
C ASP A 22 37.41 19.92 -2.54
N THR A 23 36.36 20.46 -1.90
CA THR A 23 35.02 20.45 -2.49
C THR A 23 34.41 21.85 -2.47
N PRO A 24 34.17 22.50 -3.63
CA PRO A 24 33.53 23.81 -3.63
C PRO A 24 32.09 23.68 -3.13
N PRO A 25 31.62 24.59 -2.26
CA PRO A 25 30.27 24.52 -1.72
C PRO A 25 29.25 24.88 -2.80
N VAL A 26 28.46 23.90 -3.23
CA VAL A 26 27.23 24.16 -3.98
C VAL A 26 26.26 24.86 -3.04
N LYS A 27 26.02 26.15 -3.28
CA LYS A 27 25.04 26.97 -2.55
C LYS A 27 23.62 26.46 -2.82
N HIS A 28 23.11 25.59 -1.96
CA HIS A 28 21.67 25.48 -1.73
C HIS A 28 21.31 26.35 -0.53
N GLY A 29 20.96 27.61 -0.80
CA GLY A 29 20.47 28.55 0.20
C GLY A 29 19.15 28.06 0.83
N ASN A 30 19.07 28.26 2.15
CA ASN A 30 17.87 28.20 3.00
C ASN A 30 17.34 26.84 3.48
N LEU A 31 17.81 25.68 2.99
CA LEU A 31 17.40 24.37 3.56
C LEU A 31 18.29 23.90 4.73
N THR A 32 19.60 24.16 4.67
CA THR A 32 20.58 23.68 5.67
C THR A 32 20.44 24.37 7.03
N ILE A 33 20.03 25.64 7.06
CA ILE A 33 19.89 26.43 8.30
C ILE A 33 18.61 26.04 9.07
N SER A 34 17.52 25.74 8.35
CA SER A 34 16.25 25.29 8.95
C SER A 34 16.37 23.90 9.59
N LEU A 35 17.11 22.98 8.96
CA LEU A 35 17.42 21.66 9.54
C LEU A 35 18.30 21.79 10.78
N ALA A 36 19.35 22.62 10.76
CA ALA A 36 20.25 22.81 11.90
C ALA A 36 19.57 23.35 13.17
N ASN A 37 18.53 24.19 13.03
CA ASN A 37 17.78 24.73 14.16
C ASN A 37 16.75 23.72 14.72
N TRP A 38 16.15 22.87 13.88
CA TRP A 38 15.30 21.76 14.35
C TRP A 38 16.12 20.61 14.96
N VAL A 39 17.37 20.45 14.53
CA VAL A 39 18.34 19.46 15.02
C VAL A 39 18.70 19.64 16.51
N ARG A 40 18.42 20.79 17.13
CA ARG A 40 18.74 21.06 18.56
C ARG A 40 17.69 20.59 19.58
N ARG A 41 16.52 20.08 19.18
CA ARG A 41 15.57 19.46 20.11
C ARG A 41 15.78 17.95 20.10
N SER A 42 16.84 17.46 20.75
CA SER A 42 16.90 16.05 21.16
C SER A 42 16.02 15.87 22.41
N SER A 43 15.59 14.64 22.67
CA SER A 43 15.01 14.30 23.98
C SER A 43 15.94 14.81 25.08
N THR A 44 15.37 15.53 26.06
CA THR A 44 16.11 16.04 27.22
C THR A 44 16.49 14.92 28.20
N VAL A 45 16.06 13.69 27.90
CA VAL A 45 16.19 12.51 28.75
C VAL A 45 17.44 11.74 28.33
N THR A 46 18.42 11.68 29.23
CA THR A 46 19.62 10.85 29.06
C THR A 46 19.30 9.39 29.32
N TRP A 47 20.15 8.47 28.83
CA TRP A 47 19.99 7.03 29.06
C TRP A 47 19.75 6.69 30.54
N ASP A 48 20.55 7.24 31.45
CA ASP A 48 20.46 6.95 32.89
C ASP A 48 19.18 7.49 33.54
N SER A 49 18.56 8.52 32.95
CA SER A 49 17.28 9.09 33.42
C SER A 49 16.06 8.47 32.74
N ALA A 50 16.25 7.68 31.69
CA ALA A 50 15.19 7.02 30.95
C ALA A 50 14.66 5.79 31.69
N LYS A 51 13.38 5.47 31.49
CA LYS A 51 12.76 4.30 32.08
C LYS A 51 13.35 3.01 31.49
N PRO A 52 13.49 1.93 32.27
CA PRO A 52 13.99 0.65 31.77
C PRO A 52 13.14 0.05 30.63
N PHE A 53 13.79 -0.70 29.73
CA PHE A 53 13.15 -1.40 28.59
C PHE A 53 11.91 -2.24 28.97
N LYS A 54 11.97 -2.91 30.12
CA LYS A 54 10.88 -3.77 30.62
C LYS A 54 9.61 -3.01 31.01
N GLU A 55 9.71 -1.68 31.18
CA GLU A 55 8.59 -0.81 31.55
C GLU A 55 7.90 -0.21 30.32
N ILE A 56 8.37 -0.50 29.11
CA ILE A 56 7.66 -0.12 27.89
C ILE A 56 6.28 -0.83 27.90
N PRO A 57 5.18 -0.09 27.71
CA PRO A 57 3.84 -0.66 27.67
C PRO A 57 3.74 -1.80 26.65
N SER A 58 3.09 -2.89 27.04
CA SER A 58 2.91 -4.08 26.19
C SER A 58 1.57 -4.69 26.51
N ASP A 59 0.97 -5.33 25.51
CA ASP A 59 -0.05 -6.32 25.78
C ASP A 59 0.54 -7.56 26.46
N LEU A 60 -0.33 -8.46 26.93
CA LEU A 60 0.09 -9.70 27.57
C LEU A 60 1.06 -10.47 26.66
N ILE A 61 2.28 -10.72 27.16
CA ILE A 61 3.32 -11.49 26.46
C ILE A 61 3.18 -12.96 26.89
N LEU A 62 2.66 -13.82 26.02
CA LEU A 62 2.53 -15.24 26.32
C LEU A 62 3.88 -15.98 26.19
N PRO A 63 4.12 -17.05 26.96
CA PRO A 63 5.30 -17.90 26.78
C PRO A 63 5.41 -18.41 25.33
N VAL A 64 6.63 -18.46 24.79
CA VAL A 64 6.98 -18.94 23.44
C VAL A 64 6.48 -18.07 22.28
N ILE A 65 5.18 -17.76 22.22
CA ILE A 65 4.56 -17.04 21.09
C ILE A 65 4.51 -15.51 21.28
N GLY A 66 4.83 -15.01 22.48
CA GLY A 66 4.88 -13.57 22.78
C GLY A 66 3.54 -12.89 22.54
N THR A 67 3.53 -11.79 21.79
CA THR A 67 2.33 -11.03 21.43
C THR A 67 1.70 -11.47 20.09
N THR A 68 2.31 -12.44 19.39
CA THR A 68 1.85 -12.88 18.06
C THR A 68 0.45 -13.51 18.07
N TYR A 69 -0.03 -14.02 19.21
CA TYR A 69 -1.39 -14.57 19.34
C TYR A 69 -2.48 -13.58 18.92
N GLN A 70 -2.22 -12.28 19.06
CA GLN A 70 -3.19 -11.25 18.71
C GLN A 70 -3.49 -11.16 17.22
N SER A 71 -2.60 -11.69 16.37
CA SER A 71 -2.77 -11.72 14.92
C SER A 71 -3.08 -13.13 14.39
N MET A 72 -3.35 -14.10 15.28
CA MET A 72 -3.67 -15.47 14.88
C MET A 72 -5.11 -15.59 14.35
N PRO A 73 -5.38 -16.38 13.29
CA PRO A 73 -6.69 -16.39 12.62
C PRO A 73 -7.91 -16.78 13.46
N ILE A 74 -7.73 -17.49 14.58
CA ILE A 74 -8.84 -18.03 15.40
C ILE A 74 -9.01 -17.27 16.71
N ILE A 75 -7.91 -16.88 17.34
CA ILE A 75 -7.89 -16.29 18.70
C ILE A 75 -7.45 -14.82 18.70
N GLY A 76 -6.96 -14.32 17.56
CA GLY A 76 -6.42 -12.98 17.44
C GLY A 76 -7.50 -11.92 17.32
N LYS A 77 -7.33 -10.82 18.07
CA LYS A 77 -8.17 -9.61 17.96
C LYS A 77 -7.94 -8.87 16.63
N TYR A 78 -6.72 -8.95 16.09
CA TYR A 78 -6.28 -8.11 14.98
C TYR A 78 -6.12 -8.90 13.68
N SER A 79 -6.47 -8.23 12.58
CA SER A 79 -6.23 -8.73 11.23
C SER A 79 -4.88 -8.24 10.72
N LEU A 80 -4.07 -9.14 10.17
CA LEU A 80 -2.85 -8.79 9.43
C LEU A 80 -3.14 -7.89 8.21
N ASP A 81 -4.39 -7.86 7.75
CA ASP A 81 -4.84 -7.03 6.63
C ASP A 81 -5.18 -5.60 7.06
N ARG A 82 -5.21 -5.31 8.36
CA ARG A 82 -5.55 -4.00 8.93
C ARG A 82 -4.56 -3.63 10.04
N GLN A 83 -3.27 -3.61 9.69
CA GLN A 83 -2.20 -3.24 10.62
C GLN A 83 -2.32 -1.78 11.06
N HIS A 84 -2.79 -0.88 10.19
CA HIS A 84 -3.06 0.52 10.55
C HIS A 84 -4.10 0.64 11.68
N ASP A 85 -5.22 -0.10 11.60
CA ASP A 85 -6.22 -0.14 12.68
C ASP A 85 -5.64 -0.72 13.97
N THR A 86 -4.79 -1.74 13.84
CA THR A 86 -4.09 -2.36 14.97
C THR A 86 -3.16 -1.38 15.66
N ASN A 87 -2.37 -0.65 14.87
CA ASN A 87 -1.44 0.38 15.34
C ASN A 87 -2.21 1.51 16.04
N ARG A 88 -3.34 1.94 15.48
CA ARG A 88 -4.20 2.97 16.08
C ARG A 88 -4.78 2.54 17.43
N ASP A 89 -5.39 1.36 17.52
CA ASP A 89 -5.95 0.84 18.78
C ASP A 89 -4.85 0.72 19.85
N LYS A 90 -3.71 0.13 19.48
CA LYS A 90 -2.60 -0.05 20.42
C LYS A 90 -2.04 1.29 20.90
N ARG A 91 -1.82 2.24 19.99
CA ARG A 91 -1.38 3.59 20.37
C ARG A 91 -2.36 4.26 21.33
N GLN A 92 -3.66 4.18 21.06
CA GLN A 92 -4.69 4.77 21.92
C GLN A 92 -4.72 4.16 23.32
N ARG A 93 -4.50 2.85 23.46
CA ARG A 93 -4.54 2.16 24.76
C ARG A 93 -3.22 2.21 25.53
N LEU A 94 -2.10 2.08 24.84
CA LEU A 94 -0.79 1.83 25.44
C LEU A 94 0.16 3.04 25.34
N GLY A 95 -0.11 3.99 24.46
CA GLY A 95 0.67 5.21 24.28
C GLY A 95 1.55 5.23 23.03
N ASP A 96 2.44 6.21 22.97
CA ASP A 96 3.26 6.55 21.79
C ASP A 96 4.44 5.58 21.52
N ILE A 97 4.69 4.63 22.44
CA ILE A 97 5.67 3.55 22.31
C ILE A 97 5.11 2.27 22.93
N ILE A 98 5.25 1.15 22.22
CA ILE A 98 4.83 -0.16 22.71
C ILE A 98 5.91 -1.21 22.48
N ARG A 99 5.93 -2.23 23.33
CA ARG A 99 6.77 -3.41 23.20
C ARG A 99 5.94 -4.57 22.66
N GLU A 100 6.53 -5.27 21.71
CA GLU A 100 5.98 -6.45 21.08
C GLU A 100 7.00 -7.59 21.19
N LYS A 101 6.51 -8.83 21.27
CA LYS A 101 7.38 -10.01 21.24
C LYS A 101 6.94 -10.95 20.13
N LEU A 102 7.70 -10.94 19.04
CA LEU A 102 7.42 -11.70 17.83
C LEU A 102 8.23 -13.00 17.84
N GLY A 103 7.75 -14.00 18.57
CA GLY A 103 8.51 -15.23 18.86
C GLY A 103 9.76 -14.91 19.70
N PRO A 104 10.99 -15.19 19.20
CA PRO A 104 12.23 -14.86 19.89
C PRO A 104 12.62 -13.38 19.77
N ILE A 105 11.95 -12.61 18.90
CA ILE A 105 12.35 -11.23 18.59
C ILE A 105 11.64 -10.24 19.51
N ASP A 106 12.40 -9.49 20.29
CA ASP A 106 11.92 -8.29 20.99
C ASP A 106 11.83 -7.12 20.00
N ALA A 107 10.64 -6.56 19.90
CA ALA A 107 10.32 -5.47 19.00
C ALA A 107 9.72 -4.28 19.77
N VAL A 108 9.93 -3.09 19.23
CA VAL A 108 9.32 -1.84 19.71
C VAL A 108 8.60 -1.21 18.54
N ILE A 109 7.35 -0.78 18.76
CA ILE A 109 6.61 0.04 17.80
C ILE A 109 6.53 1.46 18.35
N CYS A 110 6.96 2.44 17.57
CA CYS A 110 6.86 3.86 17.89
C CYS A 110 5.86 4.56 16.98
N TYR A 111 5.25 5.63 17.48
CA TYR A 111 4.18 6.37 16.79
C TYR A 111 4.46 7.87 16.61
N THR A 112 5.68 8.33 16.90
CA THR A 112 6.04 9.76 16.89
C THR A 112 7.12 10.09 15.86
N ALA A 113 7.10 11.33 15.36
CA ALA A 113 8.12 11.82 14.44
C ALA A 113 9.47 12.01 15.13
N GLU A 114 9.46 12.27 16.44
CA GLU A 114 10.65 12.40 17.29
C GLU A 114 11.39 11.07 17.42
N ASP A 115 10.67 9.96 17.69
CA ASP A 115 11.28 8.63 17.74
C ASP A 115 11.79 8.21 16.36
N LEU A 116 11.08 8.56 15.28
CA LEU A 116 11.55 8.32 13.92
C LEU A 116 12.87 9.04 13.65
N GLN A 117 12.94 10.31 14.03
CA GLN A 117 14.14 11.12 13.90
C GLN A 117 15.30 10.51 14.69
N GLU A 118 15.06 10.11 15.93
CA GLU A 118 16.08 9.50 16.78
C GLU A 118 16.55 8.15 16.23
N LEU A 119 15.64 7.34 15.70
CA LEU A 119 15.97 6.08 15.03
C LEU A 119 16.95 6.30 13.86
N PHE A 120 16.65 7.24 12.97
CA PHE A 120 17.50 7.52 11.82
C PHE A 120 18.82 8.21 12.18
N ARG A 121 18.87 8.99 13.25
CA ARG A 121 20.14 9.56 13.74
C ARG A 121 21.12 8.48 14.20
N ASN A 122 20.59 7.35 14.66
CA ASN A 122 21.37 6.29 15.29
C ASN A 122 21.51 5.01 14.44
N GLU A 123 21.05 5.01 13.18
CA GLU A 123 21.07 3.80 12.32
C GLU A 123 22.46 3.41 11.78
N GLY A 124 23.43 4.34 11.80
CA GLY A 124 24.81 4.10 11.34
C GLY A 124 24.97 4.00 9.81
N LEU A 125 26.16 3.58 9.37
CA LEU A 125 26.50 3.47 7.93
C LEU A 125 25.78 2.29 7.24
N HIS A 126 25.50 1.23 7.99
CA HIS A 126 24.91 -0.01 7.49
C HIS A 126 23.57 -0.29 8.18
N PRO A 127 22.49 0.45 7.85
CA PRO A 127 21.22 0.26 8.54
C PRO A 127 20.68 -1.16 8.34
N HIS A 128 20.40 -1.87 9.43
CA HIS A 128 19.84 -3.22 9.39
C HIS A 128 18.30 -3.19 9.35
N ARG A 129 17.72 -4.08 8.53
CA ARG A 129 16.27 -4.32 8.45
C ARG A 129 15.98 -5.80 8.63
N ILE A 130 14.72 -6.13 8.93
CA ILE A 130 14.24 -7.52 8.86
C ILE A 130 14.46 -8.03 7.43
N GLU A 131 15.15 -9.16 7.29
CA GLU A 131 15.36 -9.80 5.99
C GLU A 131 14.10 -10.53 5.52
N PHE A 132 13.84 -10.52 4.22
CA PHE A 132 12.86 -11.40 3.59
C PHE A 132 13.44 -12.81 3.46
N SER A 133 13.27 -13.61 4.51
CA SER A 133 13.84 -14.95 4.61
C SER A 133 13.38 -15.89 3.49
N THR A 134 12.15 -15.72 2.98
CA THR A 134 11.66 -16.49 1.83
C THR A 134 12.41 -16.16 0.54
N LEU A 135 12.64 -14.86 0.28
CA LEU A 135 13.33 -14.39 -0.92
C LEU A 135 14.81 -14.78 -0.88
N LYS A 136 15.42 -14.70 0.31
CA LYS A 136 16.76 -15.19 0.60
C LYS A 136 16.92 -16.67 0.23
N ALA A 137 16.10 -17.53 0.84
CA ALA A 137 16.15 -18.97 0.64
C ALA A 137 15.95 -19.35 -0.84
N TYR A 138 15.04 -18.66 -1.55
CA TYR A 138 14.82 -18.88 -2.97
C TYR A 138 16.06 -18.54 -3.81
N ARG A 139 16.62 -17.34 -3.63
CA ARG A 139 17.77 -16.88 -4.42
C ARG A 139 19.03 -17.69 -4.15
N GLU A 140 19.26 -18.09 -2.90
CA GLU A 140 20.37 -18.99 -2.54
C GLU A 140 20.25 -20.38 -3.20
N SER A 141 19.02 -20.82 -3.48
CA SER A 141 18.72 -22.10 -4.14
C SER A 141 18.74 -22.05 -5.68
N ARG A 142 18.96 -20.87 -6.28
CA ARG A 142 18.90 -20.63 -7.73
C ARG A 142 20.18 -19.93 -8.23
N LYS A 143 21.34 -20.55 -7.97
CA LYS A 143 22.67 -20.01 -8.32
C LYS A 143 22.88 -19.87 -9.84
N GLU A 144 22.07 -20.55 -10.65
CA GLU A 144 22.05 -20.39 -12.10
C GLU A 144 21.58 -19.00 -12.56
N TRP A 145 20.86 -18.25 -11.72
CA TRP A 145 20.37 -16.90 -12.03
C TRP A 145 20.93 -15.83 -11.11
N PHE A 146 21.24 -16.15 -9.86
CA PHE A 146 21.56 -15.17 -8.84
C PHE A 146 22.92 -15.43 -8.17
N ASN A 147 23.79 -14.41 -8.21
CA ASN A 147 25.09 -14.43 -7.51
C ASN A 147 25.01 -13.85 -6.09
N THR A 148 24.01 -13.01 -5.83
CA THR A 148 23.71 -12.41 -4.53
C THR A 148 22.22 -12.54 -4.22
N THR A 149 21.83 -12.32 -2.96
CA THR A 149 20.42 -12.32 -2.55
C THR A 149 19.74 -10.97 -2.77
N GLY A 150 20.47 -9.92 -3.14
CA GLY A 150 19.91 -8.64 -3.61
C GLY A 150 19.65 -7.60 -2.53
N LEU A 151 19.48 -6.34 -2.95
CA LEU A 151 19.40 -5.16 -2.07
C LEU A 151 18.28 -5.24 -1.04
N LEU A 152 17.19 -5.95 -1.36
CA LEU A 152 16.08 -6.17 -0.45
C LEU A 152 16.40 -7.14 0.69
N VAL A 153 17.40 -8.00 0.51
CA VAL A 153 17.75 -9.08 1.46
C VAL A 153 19.08 -8.83 2.16
N VAL A 154 20.13 -8.50 1.41
CA VAL A 154 21.50 -8.34 1.94
C VAL A 154 21.56 -7.29 3.04
N GLN A 155 22.50 -7.44 3.97
CA GLN A 155 22.70 -6.59 5.13
C GLN A 155 24.19 -6.19 5.26
N GLY A 156 24.52 -5.28 6.16
CA GLY A 156 25.91 -4.95 6.48
C GLY A 156 26.73 -4.41 5.29
N GLN A 157 27.99 -4.83 5.19
CA GLN A 157 28.93 -4.38 4.17
C GLN A 157 28.51 -4.81 2.76
N GLU A 158 28.00 -6.04 2.58
CA GLU A 158 27.53 -6.53 1.28
C GLU A 158 26.40 -5.64 0.73
N TRP A 159 25.47 -5.24 1.60
CA TRP A 159 24.44 -4.27 1.24
C TRP A 159 25.04 -2.93 0.82
N TYR A 160 25.99 -2.41 1.59
CA TYR A 160 26.59 -1.11 1.32
C TYR A 160 27.33 -1.08 -0.02
N ASP A 161 28.08 -2.14 -0.34
CA ASP A 161 28.83 -2.27 -1.59
C ASP A 161 27.88 -2.34 -2.80
N LEU A 162 26.85 -3.19 -2.72
CA LEU A 162 25.84 -3.31 -3.77
C LEU A 162 25.03 -2.01 -3.93
N ARG A 163 24.68 -1.36 -2.81
CA ARG A 163 23.96 -0.08 -2.81
C ARG A 163 24.77 1.04 -3.44
N THR A 164 26.05 1.13 -3.13
CA THR A 164 26.94 2.18 -3.63
C THR A 164 27.11 2.08 -5.16
N LYS A 165 27.26 0.86 -5.67
CA LYS A 165 27.36 0.60 -7.12
C LYS A 165 26.07 0.98 -7.88
N THR A 166 24.92 0.69 -7.30
CA THR A 166 23.62 0.84 -7.99
C THR A 166 22.99 2.22 -7.83
N GLN A 167 23.15 2.87 -6.68
CA GLN A 167 22.45 4.13 -6.39
C GLN A 167 22.87 5.31 -7.28
N LYS A 168 24.12 5.32 -7.77
CA LYS A 168 24.65 6.39 -8.62
C LYS A 168 23.91 6.50 -9.96
N HIS A 169 23.28 5.43 -10.41
CA HIS A 169 22.51 5.39 -11.66
C HIS A 169 21.03 5.77 -11.45
N LEU A 170 20.42 5.44 -10.30
CA LEU A 170 18.99 5.71 -10.04
C LEU A 170 18.69 6.99 -9.24
N LEU A 171 19.61 7.46 -8.40
CA LEU A 171 19.35 8.61 -7.52
C LEU A 171 19.90 9.93 -8.06
N LYS A 172 20.75 9.90 -9.09
CA LYS A 172 21.29 11.09 -9.73
C LYS A 172 20.19 11.76 -10.59
N PRO A 173 19.87 13.05 -10.36
CA PRO A 173 18.81 13.72 -11.12
C PRO A 173 18.99 13.63 -12.63
N SER A 174 20.21 13.88 -13.13
CA SER A 174 20.50 13.86 -14.57
C SER A 174 20.26 12.49 -15.22
N SER A 175 20.51 11.39 -14.50
CA SER A 175 20.32 10.04 -15.02
C SER A 175 18.83 9.72 -15.19
N ILE A 176 18.01 10.13 -14.24
CA ILE A 176 16.56 9.94 -14.30
C ILE A 176 15.90 10.89 -15.31
N ARG A 177 16.39 12.14 -15.46
CA ARG A 177 15.87 13.06 -16.49
C ARG A 177 16.05 12.56 -17.91
N ALA A 178 17.04 11.71 -18.18
CA ALA A 178 17.18 11.05 -19.49
C ALA A 178 15.97 10.16 -19.84
N TYR A 179 15.18 9.74 -18.85
CA TYR A 179 13.96 8.96 -19.04
C TYR A 179 12.68 9.81 -19.12
N LEU A 180 12.75 11.14 -18.98
CA LEU A 180 11.56 12.00 -18.98
C LEU A 180 10.74 11.85 -20.27
N ASP A 181 11.38 11.85 -21.44
CA ASP A 181 10.69 11.67 -22.72
C ASP A 181 10.08 10.26 -22.87
N PRO A 182 10.85 9.15 -22.70
CA PRO A 182 10.29 7.81 -22.76
C PRO A 182 9.15 7.56 -21.75
N MET A 183 9.21 8.15 -20.55
CA MET A 183 8.15 8.02 -19.54
C MET A 183 6.86 8.74 -19.92
N GLN A 184 6.96 9.87 -20.61
CA GLN A 184 5.80 10.54 -21.16
C GLN A 184 5.15 9.72 -22.27
N ASP A 185 5.95 9.02 -23.08
CA ASP A 185 5.40 8.16 -24.13
C ASP A 185 4.63 6.97 -23.51
N VAL A 186 5.14 6.36 -22.43
CA VAL A 186 4.39 5.34 -21.65
C VAL A 186 3.11 5.91 -21.04
N ALA A 187 3.14 7.13 -20.49
CA ALA A 187 1.96 7.80 -19.95
C ALA A 187 0.89 8.07 -21.03
N LYS A 188 1.32 8.47 -22.23
CA LYS A 188 0.42 8.66 -23.39
C LYS A 188 -0.22 7.36 -23.83
N ASP A 189 0.57 6.29 -23.93
CA ASP A 189 0.05 4.95 -24.24
C ASP A 189 -1.02 4.53 -23.22
N PHE A 190 -0.84 4.86 -21.94
CA PHE A 190 -1.85 4.59 -20.92
C PHE A 190 -3.11 5.43 -21.12
N THR A 191 -3.00 6.72 -21.45
CA THR A 191 -4.19 7.53 -21.75
C THR A 191 -4.95 7.07 -23.00
N GLN A 192 -4.25 6.58 -24.01
CA GLN A 192 -4.90 5.93 -25.15
C GLN A 192 -5.60 4.65 -24.72
N ARG A 193 -4.95 3.84 -23.87
CA ARG A 193 -5.55 2.64 -23.30
C ARG A 193 -6.83 2.95 -22.51
N ILE A 194 -6.87 4.03 -21.71
CA ILE A 194 -8.09 4.49 -21.01
C ILE A 194 -9.24 4.69 -22.01
N LEU A 195 -8.98 5.34 -23.15
CA LEU A 195 -9.99 5.55 -24.19
C LEU A 195 -10.49 4.23 -24.81
N ASP A 196 -9.59 3.26 -24.96
CA ASP A 196 -9.88 1.98 -25.58
C ASP A 196 -10.70 1.02 -24.69
N ILE A 197 -10.52 1.10 -23.36
CA ILE A 197 -11.08 0.11 -22.43
C ILE A 197 -12.25 0.63 -21.59
N ARG A 198 -12.52 1.94 -21.60
CA ARG A 198 -13.64 2.49 -20.83
C ARG A 198 -14.98 1.94 -21.34
N ASN A 199 -15.89 1.63 -20.43
CA ASN A 199 -17.24 1.17 -20.76
C ASN A 199 -18.11 2.33 -21.28
N GLU A 200 -19.40 2.06 -21.54
CA GLU A 200 -20.37 3.06 -22.02
C GLU A 200 -20.57 4.22 -21.02
N ASN A 201 -20.40 3.96 -19.72
CA ASN A 201 -20.43 4.97 -18.66
C ASN A 201 -19.13 5.78 -18.55
N LYS A 202 -18.12 5.48 -19.38
CA LYS A 202 -16.75 6.04 -19.33
C LYS A 202 -15.96 5.61 -18.09
N GLU A 203 -16.25 4.42 -17.57
CA GLU A 203 -15.60 3.80 -16.41
C GLU A 203 -14.57 2.77 -16.85
N ILE A 204 -13.50 2.62 -16.09
CA ILE A 204 -12.55 1.51 -16.25
C ILE A 204 -12.84 0.45 -15.17
N PRO A 205 -13.30 -0.75 -15.55
CA PRO A 205 -13.39 -1.87 -14.63
C PRO A 205 -12.00 -2.27 -14.14
N ASP A 206 -11.80 -2.35 -12.81
CA ASP A 206 -10.51 -2.72 -12.18
C ASP A 206 -9.31 -1.87 -12.64
N VAL A 207 -9.42 -0.55 -12.44
CA VAL A 207 -8.37 0.43 -12.76
C VAL A 207 -7.00 0.08 -12.16
N LEU A 208 -6.95 -0.58 -11.01
CA LEU A 208 -5.71 -0.98 -10.35
C LEU A 208 -4.95 -2.05 -11.16
N SER A 209 -5.67 -3.02 -11.74
CA SER A 209 -5.09 -3.99 -12.67
C SER A 209 -4.51 -3.33 -13.93
N GLU A 210 -5.08 -2.21 -14.37
CA GLU A 210 -4.55 -1.43 -15.49
C GLU A 210 -3.31 -0.62 -15.07
N LEU A 211 -3.33 -0.04 -13.86
CA LEU A 211 -2.16 0.64 -13.30
C LEU A 211 -0.97 -0.32 -13.12
N TYR A 212 -1.18 -1.59 -12.77
CA TYR A 212 -0.11 -2.59 -12.75
C TYR A 212 0.56 -2.79 -14.11
N LYS A 213 -0.23 -2.74 -15.20
CA LYS A 213 0.31 -2.84 -16.57
C LYS A 213 1.14 -1.60 -16.92
N TRP A 214 0.68 -0.42 -16.54
CA TRP A 214 1.43 0.82 -16.71
C TRP A 214 2.72 0.83 -15.92
N ALA A 215 2.66 0.50 -14.62
CA ALA A 215 3.83 0.47 -13.76
C ALA A 215 4.86 -0.53 -14.26
N LEU A 216 4.43 -1.74 -14.64
CA LEU A 216 5.34 -2.73 -15.23
C LEU A 216 5.98 -2.21 -16.53
N GLU A 217 5.19 -1.64 -17.45
CA GLU A 217 5.71 -1.09 -18.70
C GLU A 217 6.76 -0.01 -18.44
N SER A 218 6.50 0.85 -17.47
CA SER A 218 7.37 1.95 -17.03
C SER A 218 8.68 1.44 -16.41
N VAL A 219 8.61 0.60 -15.37
CA VAL A 219 9.81 0.10 -14.71
C VAL A 219 10.63 -0.83 -15.62
N SER A 220 9.99 -1.55 -16.56
CA SER A 220 10.69 -2.40 -17.53
C SER A 220 11.46 -1.59 -18.57
N LEU A 221 10.96 -0.41 -18.95
CA LEU A 221 11.67 0.49 -19.86
C LEU A 221 13.05 0.88 -19.30
N VAL A 222 13.16 1.04 -17.99
CA VAL A 222 14.43 1.33 -17.31
C VAL A 222 15.20 0.04 -17.00
N GLY A 223 14.53 -0.94 -16.39
CA GLY A 223 15.18 -2.13 -15.82
C GLY A 223 15.51 -3.23 -16.80
N LEU A 224 14.74 -3.36 -17.87
CA LEU A 224 14.93 -4.37 -18.92
C LEU A 224 15.32 -3.75 -20.25
N ASP A 225 15.46 -2.42 -20.30
CA ASP A 225 15.85 -1.70 -21.52
C ASP A 225 14.89 -2.02 -22.68
N THR A 226 13.59 -2.19 -22.38
CA THR A 226 12.59 -2.61 -23.35
C THR A 226 11.16 -2.19 -22.97
N ARG A 227 10.32 -2.04 -24.00
CA ARG A 227 8.87 -1.91 -23.87
C ARG A 227 8.25 -3.31 -23.96
N LEU A 228 7.61 -3.78 -22.89
CA LEU A 228 6.98 -5.11 -22.86
C LEU A 228 5.65 -5.14 -23.64
N GLY A 229 5.10 -3.98 -23.97
CA GLY A 229 3.84 -3.85 -24.68
C GLY A 229 2.64 -4.19 -23.80
N CYS A 230 2.73 -3.97 -22.48
CA CYS A 230 1.67 -4.25 -21.51
C CYS A 230 0.43 -3.38 -21.70
N LEU A 231 0.54 -2.28 -22.45
CA LEU A 231 -0.54 -1.32 -22.67
C LEU A 231 -1.29 -1.54 -24.00
N ARG A 232 -0.85 -2.49 -24.83
CA ARG A 232 -1.49 -2.79 -26.12
C ARG A 232 -2.93 -3.26 -25.95
N LYS A 233 -3.77 -2.92 -26.92
CA LYS A 233 -5.19 -3.29 -26.95
C LYS A 233 -5.40 -4.81 -27.08
N ASP A 234 -4.53 -5.47 -27.83
CA ASP A 234 -4.55 -6.91 -28.13
C ASP A 234 -3.64 -7.74 -27.20
N LEU A 235 -3.44 -7.31 -25.95
CA LEU A 235 -2.52 -7.97 -25.02
C LEU A 235 -2.90 -9.44 -24.74
N PRO A 236 -2.06 -10.41 -25.12
CA PRO A 236 -2.36 -11.82 -24.84
C PRO A 236 -2.33 -12.11 -23.32
N PRO A 237 -3.26 -12.91 -22.79
CA PRO A 237 -3.27 -13.28 -21.37
C PRO A 237 -1.98 -13.97 -20.90
N GLN A 238 -1.28 -14.68 -21.80
CA GLN A 238 -0.02 -15.37 -21.54
C GLN A 238 1.20 -14.54 -21.97
N SER A 239 1.06 -13.25 -22.22
CA SER A 239 2.20 -12.37 -22.51
C SER A 239 3.18 -12.32 -21.33
N ASP A 240 4.46 -12.11 -21.63
CA ASP A 240 5.53 -11.96 -20.64
C ASP A 240 5.14 -10.93 -19.56
N GLY A 241 4.58 -9.78 -19.96
CA GLY A 241 4.15 -8.75 -19.03
C GLY A 241 3.06 -9.21 -18.06
N MET A 242 2.02 -9.91 -18.55
CA MET A 242 0.95 -10.42 -17.70
C MET A 242 1.45 -11.51 -16.74
N GLN A 243 2.32 -12.40 -17.22
CA GLN A 243 2.96 -13.42 -16.38
C GLN A 243 3.82 -12.78 -15.28
N MET A 244 4.59 -11.73 -15.59
CA MET A 244 5.38 -11.01 -14.60
C MET A 244 4.51 -10.34 -13.53
N ILE A 245 3.44 -9.64 -13.91
CA ILE A 245 2.50 -9.03 -12.94
C ILE A 245 1.92 -10.13 -12.04
N GLN A 246 1.41 -11.20 -12.63
CA GLN A 246 0.80 -12.29 -11.85
C GLN A 246 1.81 -12.98 -10.92
N SER A 247 3.05 -13.16 -11.36
CA SER A 247 4.13 -13.70 -10.55
C SER A 247 4.43 -12.80 -9.35
N VAL A 248 4.58 -11.49 -9.54
CA VAL A 248 4.89 -10.55 -8.45
C VAL A 248 3.76 -10.49 -7.43
N LEU A 249 2.50 -10.40 -7.88
CA LEU A 249 1.34 -10.47 -6.98
C LEU A 249 1.30 -11.77 -6.17
N THR A 250 1.67 -12.89 -6.81
CA THR A 250 1.73 -14.21 -6.16
C THR A 250 2.88 -14.29 -5.17
N GLN A 251 4.04 -13.72 -5.50
CA GLN A 251 5.20 -13.65 -4.63
C GLN A 251 4.86 -12.91 -3.34
N PHE A 252 4.32 -11.69 -3.42
CA PHE A 252 3.93 -10.92 -2.22
C PHE A 252 2.85 -11.63 -1.40
N GLU A 253 1.86 -12.24 -2.05
CA GLU A 253 0.86 -13.04 -1.33
C GLU A 253 1.49 -14.19 -0.54
N CYS A 254 2.38 -14.96 -1.16
CA CYS A 254 3.02 -16.08 -0.50
C CYS A 254 3.99 -15.61 0.58
N MET A 255 4.80 -14.58 0.31
CA MET A 255 5.73 -13.98 1.29
C MET A 255 4.98 -13.55 2.55
N ASN A 256 3.88 -12.80 2.41
CA ASN A 256 3.10 -12.36 3.57
C ASN A 256 2.60 -13.54 4.43
N LYS A 257 2.17 -14.64 3.81
CA LYS A 257 1.70 -15.84 4.53
C LYS A 257 2.84 -16.61 5.19
N LEU A 258 3.97 -16.73 4.50
CA LEU A 258 5.13 -17.49 4.97
C LEU A 258 5.84 -16.74 6.10
N GLU A 259 6.00 -15.42 5.97
CA GLU A 259 6.72 -14.58 6.93
C GLU A 259 5.92 -14.26 8.20
N ALA A 260 4.59 -14.12 8.12
CA ALA A 260 3.74 -13.78 9.27
C ALA A 260 3.90 -14.72 10.48
N PHE A 261 4.33 -15.97 10.26
CA PHE A 261 4.54 -16.97 11.31
C PHE A 261 5.98 -17.53 11.34
N SER A 262 6.87 -17.07 10.46
CA SER A 262 8.28 -17.50 10.39
C SER A 262 9.04 -17.28 11.70
N GLY A 263 8.67 -16.27 12.48
CA GLY A 263 9.31 -15.95 13.76
C GLY A 263 9.13 -17.04 14.83
N ASN A 264 8.06 -17.83 14.76
CA ASN A 264 7.80 -18.88 15.75
C ASN A 264 8.34 -20.24 15.28
N PHE A 265 7.97 -20.68 14.08
CA PHE A 265 8.48 -21.94 13.51
C PHE A 265 8.38 -21.93 11.97
N PRO A 266 9.49 -21.80 11.23
CA PRO A 266 9.46 -21.65 9.77
C PRO A 266 9.32 -23.03 9.08
N PHE A 267 8.15 -23.67 9.20
CA PHE A 267 7.89 -25.02 8.63
C PHE A 267 8.27 -25.15 7.15
N TRP A 268 8.10 -24.07 6.38
CA TRP A 268 8.44 -24.02 4.96
C TRP A 268 9.94 -24.16 4.66
N LYS A 269 10.82 -23.92 5.63
CA LYS A 269 12.27 -24.17 5.51
C LYS A 269 12.60 -25.66 5.64
N PHE A 270 11.77 -26.43 6.32
CA PHE A 270 12.00 -27.87 6.55
C PHE A 270 11.26 -28.75 5.55
N PHE A 271 10.06 -28.33 5.12
CA PHE A 271 9.22 -29.07 4.19
C PHE A 271 8.66 -28.15 3.09
N PRO A 272 8.59 -28.61 1.83
CA PRO A 272 8.08 -27.82 0.72
C PRO A 272 6.55 -27.69 0.79
N THR A 273 6.07 -26.79 1.65
CA THR A 273 4.65 -26.49 1.83
C THR A 273 4.00 -26.02 0.51
N PRO A 274 2.69 -26.18 0.32
CA PRO A 274 2.01 -25.70 -0.89
C PRO A 274 2.25 -24.21 -1.17
N THR A 275 2.28 -23.38 -0.13
CA THR A 275 2.55 -21.93 -0.24
C THR A 275 3.99 -21.67 -0.70
N TRP A 276 4.97 -22.43 -0.20
CA TRP A 276 6.37 -22.34 -0.65
C TRP A 276 6.51 -22.77 -2.11
N LYS A 277 5.90 -23.90 -2.51
CA LYS A 277 5.91 -24.34 -3.93
C LYS A 277 5.33 -23.28 -4.86
N LYS A 278 4.17 -22.71 -4.50
CA LYS A 278 3.54 -21.63 -5.26
C LYS A 278 4.45 -20.39 -5.36
N PHE A 279 5.16 -20.04 -4.28
CA PHE A 279 6.13 -18.95 -4.28
C PHE A 279 7.30 -19.22 -5.23
N THR A 280 7.89 -20.41 -5.16
CA THR A 280 9.04 -20.78 -6.01
C THR A 280 8.65 -20.86 -7.48
N GLU A 281 7.49 -21.42 -7.81
CA GLU A 281 7.00 -21.51 -9.20
C GLU A 281 6.76 -20.13 -9.81
N ALA A 282 6.09 -19.24 -9.08
CA ALA A 282 5.87 -17.85 -9.51
C ALA A 282 7.21 -17.10 -9.69
N SER A 283 8.15 -17.32 -8.77
CA SER A 283 9.48 -16.70 -8.82
C SER A 283 10.31 -17.23 -10.00
N ASP A 284 10.20 -18.52 -10.33
CA ASP A 284 10.90 -19.12 -11.47
C ASP A 284 10.37 -18.58 -12.80
N VAL A 285 9.05 -18.41 -12.95
CA VAL A 285 8.45 -17.76 -14.14
C VAL A 285 8.98 -16.32 -14.29
N TYR A 286 8.96 -15.57 -13.21
CA TYR A 286 9.43 -14.19 -13.19
C TYR A 286 10.92 -14.07 -13.54
N ALA A 287 11.78 -14.87 -12.90
CA ALA A 287 13.21 -14.88 -13.13
C ALA A 287 13.55 -15.26 -14.58
N LYS A 288 12.88 -16.27 -15.14
CA LYS A 288 13.07 -16.66 -16.55
C LYS A 288 12.78 -15.51 -17.53
N ILE A 289 11.70 -14.77 -17.31
CA ILE A 289 11.33 -13.65 -18.18
C ILE A 289 12.31 -12.50 -18.03
N ALA A 290 12.66 -12.10 -16.81
CA ALA A 290 13.66 -11.05 -16.59
C ALA A 290 15.03 -11.42 -17.21
N PHE A 291 15.47 -12.66 -17.04
CA PHE A 291 16.73 -13.16 -17.61
C PHE A 291 16.71 -13.15 -19.14
N LYS A 292 15.59 -13.52 -19.78
CA LYS A 292 15.41 -13.44 -21.23
C LYS A 292 15.71 -12.02 -21.74
N TYR A 293 15.15 -10.99 -21.11
CA TYR A 293 15.33 -9.60 -21.57
C TYR A 293 16.71 -9.01 -21.23
N ILE A 294 17.31 -9.40 -20.10
CA ILE A 294 18.70 -9.02 -19.78
C ILE A 294 19.66 -9.59 -20.82
N ASN A 295 19.49 -10.86 -21.21
CA ASN A 295 20.31 -11.45 -22.27
C ASN A 295 20.11 -10.75 -23.62
N GLN A 296 18.89 -10.34 -23.95
CA GLN A 296 18.65 -9.53 -25.16
C GLN A 296 19.39 -8.19 -25.09
N SER A 297 19.44 -7.54 -23.92
CA SER A 297 20.22 -6.31 -23.74
C SER A 297 21.72 -6.58 -23.88
N LEU A 298 22.24 -7.68 -23.35
CA LEU A 298 23.64 -8.11 -23.56
C LEU A 298 23.96 -8.33 -25.05
N GLU A 299 23.08 -8.97 -25.80
CA GLU A 299 23.27 -9.15 -27.25
C GLU A 299 23.25 -7.81 -27.99
N ARG A 300 22.37 -6.86 -27.60
CA ARG A 300 22.39 -5.49 -28.13
C ARG A 300 23.72 -4.78 -27.83
N ILE A 301 24.26 -4.93 -26.62
CA ILE A 301 25.55 -4.34 -26.24
C ILE A 301 26.68 -4.86 -27.13
N LYS A 302 26.75 -6.17 -27.38
CA LYS A 302 27.75 -6.79 -28.26
C LYS A 302 27.66 -6.25 -29.69
N GLN A 303 26.44 -6.13 -30.22
CA GLN A 303 26.21 -5.58 -31.57
C GLN A 303 26.61 -4.10 -31.68
N MET A 304 26.55 -3.36 -30.57
CA MET A 304 26.90 -1.95 -30.55
C MET A 304 28.41 -1.69 -30.60
N GLU A 305 29.29 -2.67 -30.30
CA GLU A 305 30.76 -2.51 -30.09
C GLU A 305 31.51 -1.66 -31.15
N ASN A 306 30.94 -1.42 -32.33
CA ASN A 306 31.49 -0.61 -33.42
C ASN A 306 31.17 0.91 -33.40
N SER A 307 30.47 1.44 -32.40
CA SER A 307 30.09 2.88 -32.31
C SER A 307 30.83 3.62 -31.18
N ASN A 308 31.49 4.75 -31.47
CA ASN A 308 32.25 5.57 -30.50
C ASN A 308 31.43 6.65 -29.76
N ASP A 309 30.16 6.88 -30.13
CA ASP A 309 29.35 8.00 -29.59
C ASP A 309 28.10 7.48 -28.87
N ARG A 310 28.30 6.71 -27.79
CA ARG A 310 27.21 5.97 -27.12
C ARG A 310 26.65 6.66 -25.88
N LYS A 311 25.35 6.94 -25.92
CA LYS A 311 24.53 7.13 -24.72
C LYS A 311 23.96 5.76 -24.30
N LEU A 312 24.59 5.14 -23.32
CA LEU A 312 24.16 3.86 -22.76
C LEU A 312 22.87 4.04 -21.94
N THR A 313 22.01 3.03 -21.95
CA THR A 313 20.86 2.98 -21.04
C THR A 313 21.29 2.51 -19.65
N PHE A 314 20.41 2.70 -18.66
CA PHE A 314 20.62 2.31 -17.27
C PHE A 314 21.15 0.87 -17.12
N LEU A 315 20.44 -0.11 -17.70
CA LEU A 315 20.83 -1.52 -17.64
C LEU A 315 22.20 -1.74 -18.31
N GLN A 316 22.44 -1.11 -19.46
CA GLN A 316 23.69 -1.24 -20.20
C GLN A 316 24.88 -0.66 -19.43
N GLU A 317 24.71 0.51 -18.80
CA GLU A 317 25.74 1.07 -17.93
C GLU A 317 26.11 0.12 -16.80
N MET A 318 25.11 -0.47 -16.15
CA MET A 318 25.32 -1.41 -15.04
C MET A 318 26.04 -2.68 -15.50
N LEU A 319 25.62 -3.26 -16.61
CA LEU A 319 26.21 -4.49 -17.17
C LEU A 319 27.65 -4.30 -17.66
N ILE A 320 28.01 -3.09 -18.14
CA ILE A 320 29.35 -2.80 -18.66
C ILE A 320 30.31 -2.38 -17.55
N LYS A 321 29.86 -1.52 -16.62
CA LYS A 321 30.78 -0.79 -15.74
C LYS A 321 30.84 -1.33 -14.32
N ASP A 322 29.75 -1.88 -13.80
CA ASP A 322 29.54 -1.90 -12.36
C ASP A 322 29.15 -3.27 -11.78
N LEU A 323 28.40 -4.08 -12.52
CA LEU A 323 27.88 -5.37 -12.06
C LEU A 323 28.17 -6.48 -13.07
N ASN A 324 28.44 -7.68 -12.55
CA ASN A 324 28.35 -8.89 -13.36
C ASN A 324 26.86 -9.20 -13.67
N VAL A 325 26.62 -10.09 -14.63
CA VAL A 325 25.27 -10.43 -15.10
C VAL A 325 24.36 -10.92 -13.97
N GLY A 326 24.89 -11.72 -13.03
CA GLY A 326 24.12 -12.23 -11.89
C GLY A 326 23.71 -11.13 -10.91
N ASP A 327 24.60 -10.18 -10.61
CA ASP A 327 24.27 -9.05 -9.73
C ASP A 327 23.30 -8.07 -10.39
N ALA A 328 23.47 -7.82 -11.70
CA ALA A 328 22.53 -7.04 -12.49
C ALA A 328 21.14 -7.71 -12.56
N MET A 329 21.09 -9.04 -12.71
CA MET A 329 19.87 -9.82 -12.68
C MET A 329 19.10 -9.64 -11.37
N VAL A 330 19.79 -9.81 -10.24
CA VAL A 330 19.15 -9.64 -8.93
C VAL A 330 18.65 -8.21 -8.73
N PHE A 331 19.44 -7.22 -9.14
CA PHE A 331 19.07 -5.83 -9.01
C PHE A 331 17.82 -5.48 -9.84
N VAL A 332 17.79 -5.89 -11.10
CA VAL A 332 16.66 -5.68 -12.00
C VAL A 332 15.42 -6.42 -11.47
N ALA A 333 15.60 -7.64 -10.98
CA ALA A 333 14.54 -8.40 -10.33
C ALA A 333 13.99 -7.70 -9.08
N ASP A 334 14.83 -7.07 -8.26
CA ASP A 334 14.39 -6.26 -7.12
C ASP A 334 13.62 -5.01 -7.57
N MET A 335 14.13 -4.32 -8.59
CA MET A 335 13.53 -3.09 -9.10
C MET A 335 12.15 -3.31 -9.69
N LEU A 336 12.00 -4.32 -10.54
CA LEU A 336 10.74 -4.70 -11.17
C LEU A 336 9.72 -5.19 -10.13
N MET A 337 10.13 -6.05 -9.19
CA MET A 337 9.22 -6.59 -8.15
C MET A 337 8.71 -5.46 -7.24
N ALA A 338 9.59 -4.56 -6.80
CA ALA A 338 9.20 -3.44 -5.94
C ALA A 338 8.44 -2.34 -6.69
N GLY A 339 8.70 -2.15 -7.99
CA GLY A 339 8.21 -1.04 -8.79
C GLY A 339 6.79 -1.19 -9.35
N ILE A 340 6.22 -2.40 -9.40
CA ILE A 340 4.89 -2.63 -9.99
C ILE A 340 3.77 -2.20 -9.06
N GLU A 341 3.64 -2.84 -7.89
CA GLU A 341 2.51 -2.57 -7.00
C GLU A 341 2.61 -1.20 -6.35
N THR A 342 3.81 -0.79 -5.93
CA THR A 342 3.95 0.40 -5.08
C THR A 342 3.58 1.71 -5.79
N THR A 343 4.06 1.90 -7.02
CA THR A 343 3.75 3.08 -7.85
C THR A 343 2.30 3.06 -8.31
N SER A 344 1.78 1.89 -8.68
CA SER A 344 0.37 1.70 -9.07
C SER A 344 -0.59 2.12 -7.96
N HIS A 345 -0.37 1.67 -6.72
CA HIS A 345 -1.20 2.09 -5.59
C HIS A 345 -1.05 3.59 -5.30
N SER A 346 0.17 4.13 -5.39
CA SER A 346 0.42 5.56 -5.15
C SER A 346 -0.35 6.44 -6.14
N VAL A 347 -0.34 6.10 -7.43
CA VAL A 347 -1.14 6.79 -8.45
C VAL A 347 -2.63 6.55 -8.25
N GLY A 348 -3.04 5.32 -7.96
CA GLY A 348 -4.44 4.97 -7.73
C GLY A 348 -5.07 5.81 -6.61
N PHE A 349 -4.38 5.94 -5.46
CA PHE A 349 -4.84 6.83 -4.38
C PHE A 349 -4.81 8.31 -4.78
N CYS A 350 -3.81 8.75 -5.55
CA CYS A 350 -3.75 10.14 -6.00
C CYS A 350 -4.95 10.48 -6.90
N LEU A 351 -5.28 9.60 -7.85
CA LEU A 351 -6.45 9.74 -8.71
C LEU A 351 -7.75 9.70 -7.92
N TYR A 352 -7.87 8.81 -6.93
CA TYR A 352 -9.02 8.77 -6.02
C TYR A 352 -9.21 10.09 -5.26
N HIS A 353 -8.15 10.63 -4.65
CA HIS A 353 -8.24 11.90 -3.93
C HIS A 353 -8.57 13.07 -4.84
N LEU A 354 -7.99 13.12 -6.04
CA LEU A 354 -8.33 14.13 -7.03
C LEU A 354 -9.79 14.00 -7.50
N ALA A 355 -10.31 12.77 -7.62
CA ALA A 355 -11.70 12.52 -7.99
C ALA A 355 -12.70 12.96 -6.90
N LYS A 356 -12.36 12.72 -5.63
CA LYS A 356 -13.16 13.12 -4.47
C LYS A 356 -13.09 14.62 -4.15
N ASN A 357 -12.09 15.32 -4.68
CA ASN A 357 -11.86 16.75 -4.44
C ASN A 357 -11.80 17.54 -5.76
N PRO A 358 -12.96 17.82 -6.41
CA PRO A 358 -13.01 18.46 -7.72
C PRO A 358 -12.34 19.84 -7.79
N GLU A 359 -12.40 20.61 -6.70
CA GLU A 359 -11.73 21.92 -6.61
C GLU A 359 -10.20 21.77 -6.72
N GLU A 360 -9.64 20.76 -6.06
CA GLU A 360 -8.20 20.48 -6.09
C GLU A 360 -7.75 19.94 -7.45
N GLN A 361 -8.60 19.11 -8.07
CA GLN A 361 -8.38 18.65 -9.43
C GLN A 361 -8.37 19.80 -10.44
N GLU A 362 -9.25 20.79 -10.26
CA GLU A 362 -9.32 21.96 -11.15
C GLU A 362 -8.10 22.88 -10.96
N LYS A 363 -7.62 23.09 -9.72
CA LYS A 363 -6.36 23.81 -9.48
C LYS A 363 -5.18 23.12 -10.15
N LEU A 364 -5.09 21.79 -10.03
CA LEU A 364 -4.05 20.99 -10.70
C LEU A 364 -4.15 21.12 -12.23
N HIS A 365 -5.35 21.00 -12.77
CA HIS A 365 -5.58 21.15 -14.21
C HIS A 365 -5.16 22.55 -14.72
N LYS A 366 -5.47 23.62 -13.98
CA LYS A 366 -5.02 24.99 -14.31
C LYS A 366 -3.50 25.13 -14.31
N GLU A 367 -2.79 24.51 -13.34
CA GLU A 367 -1.32 24.46 -13.37
C GLU A 367 -0.81 23.78 -14.64
N ILE A 368 -1.36 22.61 -14.97
CA ILE A 368 -0.95 21.81 -16.12
C ILE A 368 -1.17 22.55 -17.44
N ILE A 369 -2.36 23.11 -17.67
CA ILE A 369 -2.68 23.82 -18.93
C ILE A 369 -1.86 25.11 -19.06
N ARG A 370 -1.57 25.80 -17.96
CA ARG A 370 -0.68 26.98 -17.98
C ARG A 370 0.73 26.61 -18.42
N LEU A 371 1.28 25.50 -17.92
CA LEU A 371 2.64 25.05 -18.24
C LEU A 371 2.74 24.32 -19.58
N LEU A 372 1.65 23.68 -20.01
CA LEU A 372 1.57 22.84 -21.20
C LEU A 372 0.34 23.22 -22.06
N PRO A 373 0.36 24.38 -22.74
CA PRO A 373 -0.84 24.97 -23.34
C PRO A 373 -1.41 24.24 -24.57
N SER A 374 -0.65 23.34 -25.21
CA SER A 374 -1.08 22.60 -26.40
C SER A 374 -0.88 21.11 -26.17
N LYS A 375 -1.84 20.24 -26.55
CA LYS A 375 -1.79 18.79 -26.29
C LYS A 375 -0.48 18.10 -26.66
N ASN A 376 0.25 18.64 -27.64
CA ASN A 376 1.53 18.09 -28.10
C ASN A 376 2.75 18.57 -27.29
N HIS A 377 2.63 19.60 -26.45
CA HIS A 377 3.70 20.02 -25.56
C HIS A 377 4.08 18.89 -24.59
N LYS A 378 5.32 18.44 -24.69
CA LYS A 378 5.96 17.52 -23.75
C LYS A 378 6.44 18.29 -22.51
N ILE A 379 6.46 17.60 -21.38
CA ILE A 379 7.12 18.01 -20.14
C ILE A 379 8.62 18.08 -20.42
N SER A 380 9.16 19.30 -20.53
CA SER A 380 10.60 19.54 -20.51
C SER A 380 11.15 19.51 -19.09
N ASP A 381 12.48 19.51 -18.94
CA ASP A 381 13.10 19.59 -17.60
C ASP A 381 12.65 20.82 -16.80
N SER A 382 12.55 21.97 -17.47
CA SER A 382 12.11 23.22 -16.86
C SER A 382 10.63 23.21 -16.48
N VAL A 383 9.77 22.56 -17.27
CA VAL A 383 8.36 22.38 -16.93
C VAL A 383 8.23 21.43 -15.76
N TYR A 384 8.93 20.30 -15.78
CA TYR A 384 8.90 19.32 -14.70
C TYR A 384 9.25 19.96 -13.35
N ASP A 385 10.22 20.87 -13.30
CA ASP A 385 10.59 21.57 -12.07
C ASP A 385 9.46 22.45 -11.52
N GLN A 386 8.64 23.02 -12.40
CA GLN A 386 7.53 23.94 -12.10
C GLN A 386 6.20 23.25 -11.76
N LEU A 387 6.09 21.92 -11.87
CA LEU A 387 4.91 21.13 -11.48
C LEU A 387 4.74 21.06 -9.95
N HIS A 388 4.60 22.22 -9.31
CA HIS A 388 4.61 22.36 -7.85
C HIS A 388 3.32 21.81 -7.22
N TYR A 389 2.17 22.16 -7.78
CA TYR A 389 0.86 21.70 -7.31
C TYR A 389 0.69 20.20 -7.53
N LEU A 390 1.09 19.68 -8.69
CA LEU A 390 1.11 18.25 -8.97
C LEU A 390 1.90 17.46 -7.91
N LYS A 391 3.15 17.90 -7.64
CA LYS A 391 4.00 17.26 -6.63
C LYS A 391 3.38 17.36 -5.24
N ALA A 392 2.68 18.44 -4.94
CA ALA A 392 1.94 18.61 -3.69
C ALA A 392 0.76 17.64 -3.58
N CYS A 393 -0.04 17.46 -4.64
CA CYS A 393 -1.14 16.49 -4.68
C CYS A 393 -0.64 15.05 -4.45
N ILE A 394 0.43 14.65 -5.13
CA ILE A 394 1.02 13.31 -4.98
C ILE A 394 1.55 13.11 -3.54
N LYS A 395 2.22 14.11 -2.97
CA LYS A 395 2.69 14.06 -1.57
C LYS A 395 1.54 13.96 -0.58
N GLU A 396 0.48 14.74 -0.77
CA GLU A 396 -0.69 14.70 0.11
C GLU A 396 -1.43 13.36 0.02
N SER A 397 -1.53 12.79 -1.18
CA SER A 397 -2.08 11.45 -1.37
C SER A 397 -1.28 10.39 -0.63
N MET A 398 0.06 10.44 -0.70
CA MET A 398 0.92 9.49 0.03
C MET A 398 0.88 9.70 1.55
N ARG A 399 0.52 10.90 2.03
CA ARG A 399 0.32 11.18 3.46
C ARG A 399 -0.94 10.50 3.98
N LEU A 400 -2.06 10.67 3.26
CA LEU A 400 -3.34 10.07 3.61
C LEU A 400 -3.35 8.54 3.42
N ASN A 401 -2.71 8.07 2.35
CA ASN A 401 -2.67 6.65 1.99
C ASN A 401 -1.24 6.21 1.67
N PRO A 402 -0.39 6.04 2.69
CA PRO A 402 0.96 5.54 2.49
C PRO A 402 0.93 4.07 2.04
N VAL A 403 1.66 3.76 0.96
CA VAL A 403 1.77 2.39 0.45
C VAL A 403 2.56 1.48 1.41
N ILE A 404 3.52 2.05 2.14
CA ILE A 404 4.33 1.36 3.14
C ILE A 404 3.95 1.93 4.51
N GLY A 405 3.46 1.07 5.40
CA GLY A 405 2.96 1.47 6.71
C GLY A 405 4.01 1.97 7.71
N GLY A 406 5.31 1.83 7.42
CA GLY A 406 6.33 2.31 8.33
C GLY A 406 7.76 1.97 7.96
N ALA A 407 8.69 2.34 8.84
CA ALA A 407 10.09 1.97 8.75
C ALA A 407 10.48 0.99 9.86
N ALA A 408 11.03 -0.17 9.49
CA ALA A 408 11.69 -1.08 10.41
C ALA A 408 13.22 -0.88 10.40
N ARG A 409 13.85 -0.88 11.58
CA ARG A 409 15.30 -0.91 11.78
C ARG A 409 15.68 -1.78 12.97
N THR A 410 16.82 -2.43 12.90
CA THR A 410 17.49 -2.98 14.09
C THR A 410 18.47 -1.93 14.62
N LEU A 411 18.36 -1.58 15.90
CA LEU A 411 19.23 -0.57 16.51
C LEU A 411 20.68 -1.04 16.55
N ALA A 412 21.59 -0.19 16.06
CA ALA A 412 23.04 -0.46 16.10
C ALA A 412 23.65 -0.18 17.48
N LYS A 413 23.00 0.65 18.30
CA LYS A 413 23.44 1.04 19.63
C LYS A 413 22.24 1.35 20.54
N ASP A 414 22.48 1.29 21.83
CA ASP A 414 21.55 1.72 22.88
C ASP A 414 21.02 3.13 22.57
N THR A 415 19.70 3.27 22.56
CA THR A 415 19.00 4.50 22.15
C THR A 415 17.83 4.78 23.09
N VAL A 416 17.60 6.05 23.42
CA VAL A 416 16.42 6.46 24.19
C VAL A 416 15.28 6.80 23.22
N LEU A 417 14.16 6.07 23.28
CA LEU A 417 12.96 6.33 22.49
C LEU A 417 11.77 6.55 23.42
N SER A 418 11.01 7.62 23.22
CA SER A 418 9.87 8.02 24.08
C SER A 418 10.16 7.98 25.59
N GLY A 419 11.41 8.29 25.97
CA GLY A 419 11.87 8.28 27.37
C GLY A 419 12.20 6.90 27.95
N TYR A 420 12.29 5.86 27.12
CA TYR A 420 12.67 4.50 27.51
C TYR A 420 14.05 4.10 26.96
N GLN A 421 14.79 3.32 27.75
CA GLN A 421 16.03 2.68 27.35
C GLN A 421 15.74 1.54 26.37
N VAL A 422 16.09 1.70 25.09
CA VAL A 422 15.95 0.67 24.05
C VAL A 422 17.33 0.12 23.69
N PRO A 423 17.66 -1.14 24.06
CA PRO A 423 18.98 -1.72 23.82
C PRO A 423 19.30 -1.90 22.34
N ALA A 424 20.61 -1.89 22.02
CA ALA A 424 21.12 -2.33 20.73
C ALA A 424 20.63 -3.74 20.37
N GLY A 425 20.42 -4.00 19.08
CA GLY A 425 19.86 -5.25 18.59
C GLY A 425 18.33 -5.33 18.65
N THR A 426 17.66 -4.39 19.33
CA THR A 426 16.20 -4.32 19.33
C THR A 426 15.67 -3.91 17.96
N MET A 427 14.61 -4.57 17.51
CA MET A 427 13.89 -4.20 16.31
C MET A 427 12.90 -3.08 16.59
N VAL A 428 13.07 -1.94 15.94
CA VAL A 428 12.17 -0.79 16.05
C VAL A 428 11.40 -0.64 14.75
N PHE A 429 10.08 -0.63 14.84
CA PHE A 429 9.19 -0.26 13.74
C PHE A 429 8.52 1.06 14.08
N VAL A 430 8.53 2.01 13.14
CA VAL A 430 7.84 3.28 13.33
C VAL A 430 6.69 3.38 12.35
N ALA A 431 5.47 3.47 12.86
CA ALA A 431 4.26 3.46 12.08
C ALA A 431 4.00 4.83 11.43
N TYR A 432 4.15 4.89 10.11
CA TYR A 432 3.95 6.11 9.34
C TYR A 432 2.50 6.58 9.36
N GLU A 433 1.53 5.67 9.29
CA GLU A 433 0.12 6.07 9.20
C GLU A 433 -0.30 6.92 10.40
N GLU A 434 0.22 6.60 11.58
CA GLU A 434 -0.06 7.31 12.83
C GLU A 434 0.64 8.67 12.90
N ILE A 435 1.85 8.79 12.36
CA ILE A 435 2.58 10.07 12.29
C ILE A 435 1.94 11.00 11.26
N PHE A 436 1.56 10.46 10.11
CA PHE A 436 1.03 11.18 8.96
C PHE A 436 -0.38 11.73 9.23
N MET A 437 -1.11 11.08 10.13
CA MET A 437 -2.45 11.49 10.56
C MET A 437 -2.45 12.24 11.91
N ASP A 438 -1.29 12.50 12.51
CA ASP A 438 -1.21 13.19 13.81
C ASP A 438 -1.47 14.70 13.66
N PRO A 439 -2.49 15.27 14.34
CA PRO A 439 -2.78 16.70 14.30
C PRO A 439 -1.65 17.58 14.87
N LYS A 440 -0.73 17.01 15.67
CA LYS A 440 0.49 17.71 16.11
C LYS A 440 1.43 18.05 14.94
N ASN A 441 1.41 17.22 13.89
CA ASN A 441 2.26 17.38 12.71
C ASN A 441 1.51 18.04 11.55
N PHE A 442 0.21 17.75 11.39
CA PHE A 442 -0.59 18.20 10.25
C PHE A 442 -1.94 18.75 10.70
N LYS A 443 -2.19 20.05 10.47
CA LYS A 443 -3.52 20.64 10.68
C LYS A 443 -4.55 19.99 9.74
N ASN A 444 -5.73 19.66 10.27
CA ASN A 444 -6.80 18.93 9.57
C ASN A 444 -6.24 17.69 8.83
N PRO A 445 -5.69 16.72 9.58
CA PRO A 445 -4.91 15.63 9.00
C PRO A 445 -5.77 14.67 8.14
N ASP A 446 -7.08 14.67 8.33
CA ASP A 446 -8.06 13.89 7.57
C ASP A 446 -8.40 14.49 6.20
N LYS A 447 -8.10 15.78 5.97
CA LYS A 447 -8.42 16.47 4.71
C LYS A 447 -7.29 16.35 3.68
N PHE A 448 -7.67 16.13 2.43
CA PHE A 448 -6.77 16.25 1.28
C PHE A 448 -6.53 17.73 0.97
N MET A 449 -5.40 18.27 1.43
CA MET A 449 -5.03 19.68 1.27
C MET A 449 -3.61 19.82 0.68
N PRO A 450 -3.45 19.78 -0.65
CA PRO A 450 -2.13 19.91 -1.29
C PRO A 450 -1.36 21.18 -0.91
N GLU A 451 -2.06 22.29 -0.62
CA GLU A 451 -1.47 23.59 -0.32
C GLU A 451 -0.52 23.58 0.87
N ARG A 452 -0.67 22.64 1.81
CA ARG A 452 0.23 22.48 2.96
C ARG A 452 1.69 22.22 2.56
N TRP A 453 1.92 21.74 1.33
CA TRP A 453 3.26 21.46 0.80
C TRP A 453 3.87 22.64 0.05
N LEU A 454 3.08 23.70 -0.18
CA LEU A 454 3.47 24.91 -0.91
C LEU A 454 3.74 26.09 0.02
N ASP A 455 3.06 26.10 1.17
CA ASP A 455 3.27 27.11 2.20
C ASP A 455 4.68 27.02 2.79
N LYS A 456 5.34 28.18 2.88
CA LYS A 456 6.70 28.30 3.43
C LYS A 456 6.69 28.50 4.95
N GLU A 457 5.58 28.97 5.52
CA GLU A 457 5.44 29.32 6.93
C GLU A 457 5.01 28.09 7.76
N GLU A 458 4.14 27.24 7.22
CA GLU A 458 3.68 26.01 7.90
C GLU A 458 4.40 24.76 7.39
N LYS A 459 5.71 24.67 7.62
CA LYS A 459 6.46 23.46 7.28
C LYS A 459 6.24 22.36 8.33
N PRO A 460 5.69 21.19 7.95
CA PRO A 460 5.60 20.06 8.87
C PRO A 460 7.01 19.64 9.31
N ASN A 461 7.10 18.97 10.47
CA ASN A 461 8.33 18.35 10.93
C ASN A 461 8.94 17.52 9.77
N PRO A 462 10.21 17.72 9.38
CA PRO A 462 10.82 17.01 8.26
C PRO A 462 10.77 15.47 8.38
N PHE A 463 10.71 14.95 9.61
CA PHE A 463 10.55 13.52 9.90
C PHE A 463 9.08 13.09 10.02
N ALA A 464 8.12 14.02 10.04
CA ALA A 464 6.71 13.68 10.01
C ALA A 464 6.21 13.22 8.63
N PHE A 465 7.01 13.37 7.57
CA PHE A 465 6.66 12.86 6.24
C PHE A 465 7.87 12.37 5.45
N ILE A 466 8.09 11.06 5.48
CA ILE A 466 9.17 10.38 4.76
C ILE A 466 8.67 9.08 4.08
N PRO A 467 7.74 9.18 3.12
CA PRO A 467 7.10 8.01 2.50
C PRO A 467 8.09 7.07 1.80
N PHE A 468 9.26 7.58 1.39
CA PHE A 468 10.35 6.81 0.78
C PHE A 468 11.44 6.38 1.78
N GLY A 469 11.21 6.59 3.09
CA GLY A 469 12.22 6.47 4.13
C GLY A 469 13.29 7.56 4.08
N PHE A 470 14.24 7.46 5.01
CA PHE A 470 15.37 8.37 5.14
C PHE A 470 16.69 7.59 5.23
N GLY A 471 17.81 8.32 5.09
CA GLY A 471 19.16 7.78 5.25
C GLY A 471 19.70 6.99 4.06
N PRO A 472 20.88 6.34 4.20
CA PRO A 472 21.53 5.63 3.09
C PRO A 472 20.71 4.45 2.57
N ARG A 473 19.81 3.90 3.40
CA ARG A 473 18.89 2.82 3.03
C ARG A 473 17.48 3.33 2.67
N SER A 474 17.33 4.59 2.26
CA SER A 474 16.07 5.07 1.66
C SER A 474 15.74 4.34 0.35
N CYS A 475 14.50 4.46 -0.12
CA CYS A 475 14.06 3.89 -1.39
C CYS A 475 15.02 4.29 -2.52
N ILE A 476 15.56 3.30 -3.23
CA ILE A 476 16.48 3.52 -4.36
C ILE A 476 15.74 4.00 -5.61
N GLY A 477 14.48 3.56 -5.77
CA GLY A 477 13.63 3.92 -6.90
C GLY A 477 12.89 5.26 -6.73
N ARG A 478 13.13 6.01 -5.65
CA ARG A 478 12.36 7.23 -5.33
C ARG A 478 12.25 8.19 -6.51
N ARG A 479 13.39 8.51 -7.16
CA ARG A 479 13.42 9.50 -8.24
C ARG A 479 12.70 9.01 -9.49
N LEU A 480 12.84 7.72 -9.79
CA LEU A 480 12.12 7.07 -10.88
C LEU A 480 10.61 7.09 -10.59
N ALA A 481 10.19 6.61 -9.42
CA ALA A 481 8.78 6.64 -9.02
C ALA A 481 8.17 8.06 -9.05
N GLU A 482 8.89 9.08 -8.55
CA GLU A 482 8.46 10.48 -8.65
C GLU A 482 8.27 10.90 -10.12
N LEU A 483 9.20 10.55 -11.01
CA LEU A 483 9.11 10.84 -12.45
C LEU A 483 7.89 10.15 -13.08
N GLU A 484 7.73 8.85 -12.85
CA GLU A 484 6.64 8.03 -13.38
C GLU A 484 5.27 8.59 -12.97
N MET A 485 5.07 8.83 -11.67
CA MET A 485 3.83 9.37 -11.14
C MET A 485 3.53 10.77 -11.69
N ASN A 486 4.54 11.64 -11.76
CA ASN A 486 4.37 12.98 -12.30
C ASN A 486 3.96 12.95 -13.78
N CYS A 487 4.62 12.13 -14.61
CA CYS A 487 4.28 11.98 -16.02
C CYS A 487 2.85 11.44 -16.19
N LEU A 488 2.48 10.38 -15.48
CA LEU A 488 1.17 9.76 -15.64
C LEU A 488 0.03 10.65 -15.17
N VAL A 489 0.13 11.21 -13.96
CA VAL A 489 -0.94 12.06 -13.40
C VAL A 489 -1.08 13.35 -14.23
N THR A 490 0.02 13.91 -14.73
CA THR A 490 -0.05 15.04 -15.68
C THR A 490 -0.85 14.68 -16.91
N GLU A 491 -0.50 13.57 -17.58
CA GLU A 491 -1.16 13.17 -18.83
C GLU A 491 -2.64 12.83 -18.61
N ILE A 492 -2.99 12.19 -17.48
CA ILE A 492 -4.39 11.89 -17.13
C ILE A 492 -5.18 13.18 -16.88
N ILE A 493 -4.75 14.06 -15.97
CA ILE A 493 -5.53 15.24 -15.58
C ILE A 493 -5.63 16.27 -16.72
N ARG A 494 -4.63 16.29 -17.60
CA ARG A 494 -4.65 17.06 -18.83
C ARG A 494 -5.75 16.63 -19.79
N ASN A 495 -5.95 15.32 -19.96
CA ASN A 495 -6.86 14.76 -20.97
C ASN A 495 -8.23 14.39 -20.40
N PHE A 496 -8.34 14.20 -19.10
CA PHE A 496 -9.54 13.70 -18.44
C PHE A 496 -9.94 14.53 -17.23
N LYS A 497 -11.24 14.55 -16.95
CA LYS A 497 -11.77 14.82 -15.61
C LYS A 497 -12.06 13.48 -14.95
N VAL A 498 -11.46 13.25 -13.78
CA VAL A 498 -11.60 11.99 -13.02
C VAL A 498 -12.70 12.14 -11.97
N GLU A 499 -13.61 11.18 -11.88
CA GLU A 499 -14.71 11.16 -10.91
C GLU A 499 -14.80 9.80 -10.20
N TYR A 500 -15.41 9.79 -9.01
CA TYR A 500 -15.63 8.59 -8.21
C TYR A 500 -16.97 8.69 -7.48
N HIS A 501 -17.91 7.79 -7.80
CA HIS A 501 -19.31 7.84 -7.34
C HIS A 501 -19.70 6.65 -6.44
N TYR A 502 -18.73 5.91 -5.94
CA TYR A 502 -18.95 4.73 -5.09
C TYR A 502 -18.57 5.01 -3.63
N GLU A 503 -18.75 4.00 -2.77
CA GLU A 503 -18.34 4.04 -1.36
C GLU A 503 -16.84 4.27 -1.23
N ASP A 504 -16.42 4.99 -0.18
CA ASP A 504 -15.01 5.34 0.00
C ASP A 504 -14.09 4.11 0.02
N ILE A 505 -12.96 4.21 -0.68
CA ILE A 505 -11.95 3.15 -0.65
C ILE A 505 -11.27 3.16 0.73
N GLY A 506 -11.31 2.03 1.43
CA GLY A 506 -10.61 1.88 2.71
C GLY A 506 -9.07 1.85 2.55
N ILE A 507 -8.37 1.59 3.66
CA ILE A 507 -6.97 1.15 3.67
C ILE A 507 -6.90 -0.31 4.18
N LEU A 508 -6.11 -1.15 3.51
CA LEU A 508 -5.81 -2.52 3.90
C LEU A 508 -4.30 -2.62 3.85
N SER A 509 -3.68 -3.15 4.90
CA SER A 509 -2.22 -3.30 5.03
C SER A 509 -1.66 -4.44 4.16
N LYS A 510 -2.51 -5.11 3.38
CA LYS A 510 -2.04 -5.90 2.24
C LYS A 510 -1.78 -4.97 1.07
N MET A 511 -0.67 -5.19 0.38
CA MET A 511 -0.60 -4.99 -1.08
C MET A 511 -1.53 -6.02 -1.77
N LYS A 512 -2.83 -5.92 -1.54
CA LYS A 512 -3.88 -6.67 -2.24
C LYS A 512 -5.10 -5.78 -2.43
N LYS A 513 -5.45 -5.64 -3.71
CA LYS A 513 -6.79 -5.50 -4.28
C LYS A 513 -7.80 -4.77 -3.40
N TYR A 514 -7.90 -3.47 -3.64
CA TYR A 514 -9.16 -2.79 -3.47
C TYR A 514 -10.13 -3.18 -4.58
N SER A 515 -11.31 -3.58 -4.10
CA SER A 515 -12.65 -3.52 -4.66
C SER A 515 -12.85 -3.41 -6.18
N LYS A 516 -13.83 -4.16 -6.67
CA LYS A 516 -14.43 -4.02 -8.01
C LYS A 516 -15.17 -2.67 -8.20
N HIS A 517 -14.63 -1.55 -7.73
CA HIS A 517 -15.23 -0.23 -7.89
C HIS A 517 -14.44 0.58 -8.91
N GLU A 518 -15.17 1.28 -9.76
CA GLU A 518 -14.70 1.77 -11.05
C GLU A 518 -14.34 3.27 -10.92
N LEU A 519 -13.27 3.72 -11.58
CA LEU A 519 -12.94 5.15 -11.71
C LEU A 519 -13.49 5.66 -13.06
N LEU A 520 -14.15 6.81 -13.03
CA LEU A 520 -14.74 7.47 -14.18
C LEU A 520 -13.75 8.44 -14.83
N PHE A 521 -13.56 8.36 -16.15
CA PHE A 521 -12.68 9.25 -16.91
C PHE A 521 -13.46 9.96 -18.04
N HIS A 522 -13.90 11.20 -17.79
CA HIS A 522 -14.53 12.03 -18.82
C HIS A 522 -13.46 12.70 -19.68
N GLY A 523 -13.44 12.40 -20.99
CA GLY A 523 -12.53 13.06 -21.94
C GLY A 523 -12.82 14.56 -22.04
N LYS A 524 -11.78 15.38 -21.92
CA LYS A 524 -11.85 16.83 -22.15
C LYS A 524 -11.51 17.12 -23.61
N ASP A 525 -12.51 17.11 -24.48
CA ASP A 525 -12.37 17.65 -25.83
C ASP A 525 -13.51 18.60 -26.21
N ALA A 526 -13.11 19.58 -27.02
CA ALA A 526 -13.69 20.89 -27.22
C ALA A 526 -14.96 20.94 -28.10
N GLY A 527 -15.74 22.00 -27.91
CA GLY A 527 -16.59 22.57 -28.96
C GLY A 527 -18.07 22.21 -28.88
N GLU A 528 -18.89 23.26 -28.80
CA GLU A 528 -20.33 23.22 -28.98
C GLU A 528 -20.79 22.37 -30.18
N LYS A 529 -21.86 21.58 -29.95
CA LYS A 529 -22.99 21.25 -30.85
C LYS A 529 -23.34 19.76 -30.78
N PHE A 530 -24.24 19.42 -29.85
CA PHE A 530 -25.41 18.60 -30.15
C PHE A 530 -26.43 18.73 -29.00
N LYS A 531 -27.12 19.87 -28.97
CA LYS A 531 -28.45 19.96 -28.35
C LYS A 531 -29.46 19.38 -29.34
N GLU A 532 -30.50 18.74 -28.79
CA GLU A 532 -31.76 18.31 -29.42
C GLU A 532 -31.88 16.86 -29.91
N ARG A 533 -32.34 16.00 -28.98
CA ARG A 533 -33.44 14.99 -29.07
C ARG A 533 -33.18 14.00 -27.93
N ILE A 534 -34.00 13.82 -26.90
CA ILE A 534 -35.46 13.74 -26.85
C ILE A 534 -35.94 14.29 -25.49
N LEU A 535 -36.89 15.22 -25.56
CA LEU A 535 -37.85 15.49 -24.49
C LEU A 535 -38.83 14.31 -24.40
N SER A 536 -38.93 13.65 -23.25
CA SER A 536 -40.22 13.47 -22.56
C SER A 536 -40.10 12.70 -21.25
N LYS A 537 -40.60 13.33 -20.17
CA LYS A 537 -41.31 12.74 -19.00
C LYS A 537 -40.44 11.84 -18.07
N SER A 538 -40.32 12.05 -16.76
CA SER A 538 -41.27 12.57 -15.76
C SER A 538 -40.55 12.99 -14.47
N ILE A 539 -41.28 13.80 -13.70
CA ILE A 539 -41.02 14.42 -12.39
C ILE A 539 -40.67 13.42 -11.26
N GLY A 540 -39.85 13.85 -10.29
CA GLY A 540 -39.85 13.30 -8.93
C GLY A 540 -38.64 13.65 -8.07
N TYR A 541 -38.69 14.80 -7.38
CA TYR A 541 -37.81 15.19 -6.28
C TYR A 541 -37.89 14.19 -5.10
N CYS A 542 -36.78 13.93 -4.39
CA CYS A 542 -36.61 14.41 -3.01
C CYS A 542 -35.25 14.06 -2.39
N SER A 543 -34.72 15.06 -1.69
CA SER A 543 -33.54 15.13 -0.86
C SER A 543 -33.82 14.74 0.60
N ASN A 544 -32.78 14.19 1.24
CA ASN A 544 -32.37 14.29 2.66
C ASN A 544 -33.11 13.52 3.78
N GLN A 545 -32.27 13.02 4.71
CA GLN A 545 -32.55 12.27 5.96
C GLN A 545 -33.68 12.86 6.82
N PRO A 546 -34.22 12.06 7.75
CA PRO A 546 -34.11 12.56 9.13
C PRO A 546 -33.81 11.49 10.19
N THR A 547 -32.92 11.86 11.11
CA THR A 547 -33.05 11.75 12.58
C THR A 547 -34.41 11.21 13.09
N GLY A 548 -34.38 10.14 13.92
CA GLY A 548 -35.57 9.50 14.49
C GLY A 548 -35.78 9.76 15.99
N ASN A 549 -37.02 10.11 16.33
CA ASN A 549 -37.57 10.58 17.61
C ASN A 549 -37.57 9.58 18.80
N TYR A 550 -37.14 10.03 19.99
CA TYR A 550 -37.24 9.31 21.28
C TYR A 550 -38.68 8.96 21.70
N SER A 551 -39.69 9.58 21.08
CA SER A 551 -41.12 9.34 21.36
C SER A 551 -41.69 8.10 20.67
N MET A 552 -41.12 7.65 19.55
CA MET A 552 -41.60 6.46 18.82
C MET A 552 -41.23 5.15 19.53
N TRP A 553 -40.09 5.10 20.23
CA TRP A 553 -39.60 3.89 20.90
C TRP A 553 -40.52 3.43 22.05
N LYS A 554 -41.20 4.37 22.73
CA LYS A 554 -42.17 4.08 23.80
C LYS A 554 -43.53 3.62 23.29
N ALA A 555 -43.84 3.86 22.01
CA ALA A 555 -45.08 3.43 21.36
C ALA A 555 -44.92 2.12 20.57
N ALA A 556 -43.69 1.58 20.45
CA ALA A 556 -43.43 0.34 19.75
C ALA A 556 -43.90 -0.88 20.55
N LYS A 557 -44.55 -1.83 19.88
CA LYS A 557 -44.92 -3.11 20.50
C LYS A 557 -43.66 -3.92 20.83
N PRO A 558 -43.65 -4.66 21.95
CA PRO A 558 -42.51 -5.47 22.34
C PRO A 558 -42.26 -6.63 21.36
N PHE A 559 -41.01 -7.07 21.26
CA PHE A 559 -40.58 -8.16 20.37
C PHE A 559 -41.36 -9.47 20.53
N SER A 560 -41.87 -9.73 21.75
CA SER A 560 -42.71 -10.90 22.05
C SER A 560 -44.07 -10.88 21.34
N GLU A 561 -44.56 -9.70 20.99
CA GLU A 561 -45.85 -9.50 20.32
C GLU A 561 -45.76 -9.57 18.79
N ILE A 562 -44.55 -9.72 18.21
CA ILE A 562 -44.41 -9.98 16.78
C ILE A 562 -45.07 -11.34 16.48
N PRO A 563 -46.07 -11.39 15.57
CA PRO A 563 -46.75 -12.63 15.20
C PRO A 563 -45.74 -13.70 14.80
N SER A 564 -45.87 -14.89 15.38
CA SER A 564 -44.90 -15.96 15.19
C SER A 564 -45.60 -17.27 14.85
N LEU A 565 -44.92 -18.11 14.08
CA LEU A 565 -45.41 -19.44 13.77
C LEU A 565 -45.45 -20.28 15.05
N PRO A 566 -46.34 -21.30 15.13
CA PRO A 566 -46.35 -22.22 16.26
C PRO A 566 -44.99 -22.89 16.45
N MET A 567 -44.47 -22.87 17.67
CA MET A 567 -43.14 -23.39 18.01
C MET A 567 -43.26 -24.73 18.73
N LEU A 568 -42.37 -25.68 18.39
CA LEU A 568 -42.19 -26.91 19.16
C LEU A 568 -41.05 -26.76 20.18
N PRO A 569 -41.12 -27.43 21.34
CA PRO A 569 -40.01 -27.46 22.29
C PRO A 569 -38.71 -27.89 21.61
N PHE A 570 -37.61 -27.19 21.90
CA PHE A 570 -36.25 -27.42 21.39
C PHE A 570 -36.04 -27.22 19.87
N VAL A 571 -37.07 -27.36 19.04
CA VAL A 571 -36.98 -27.23 17.56
C VAL A 571 -37.41 -25.84 17.07
N GLY A 572 -38.15 -25.08 17.88
CA GLY A 572 -38.61 -23.73 17.51
C GLY A 572 -39.62 -23.77 16.36
N THR A 573 -39.52 -22.85 15.40
CA THR A 573 -40.35 -22.83 14.18
C THR A 573 -39.72 -23.66 13.04
N ALA A 574 -38.54 -24.24 13.25
CA ALA A 574 -37.84 -25.00 12.20
C ALA A 574 -38.63 -26.22 11.70
N TRP A 575 -39.54 -26.77 12.52
CA TRP A 575 -40.39 -27.92 12.14
C TRP A 575 -41.32 -27.61 10.95
N HIS A 576 -41.70 -26.34 10.75
CA HIS A 576 -42.50 -25.94 9.60
C HIS A 576 -41.79 -26.14 8.26
N TYR A 577 -40.47 -26.37 8.27
CA TYR A 577 -39.65 -26.61 7.09
C TYR A 577 -39.22 -28.07 6.94
N MET A 578 -39.68 -28.97 7.82
CA MET A 578 -39.30 -30.37 7.77
C MET A 578 -39.95 -31.09 6.57
N PRO A 579 -39.24 -31.95 5.83
CA PRO A 579 -39.71 -32.47 4.54
C PRO A 579 -41.03 -33.27 4.57
N ILE A 580 -41.37 -33.87 5.71
CA ILE A 580 -42.50 -34.81 5.84
C ILE A 580 -43.72 -34.16 6.49
N ILE A 581 -43.50 -33.26 7.46
CA ILE A 581 -44.57 -32.68 8.30
C ILE A 581 -44.64 -31.14 8.21
N GLY A 582 -43.66 -30.50 7.55
CA GLY A 582 -43.55 -29.06 7.42
C GLY A 582 -44.40 -28.52 6.27
N GLN A 583 -45.08 -27.41 6.51
CA GLN A 583 -45.91 -26.72 5.52
C GLN A 583 -45.12 -25.83 4.55
N TYR A 584 -43.86 -25.47 4.87
CA TYR A 584 -43.02 -24.57 4.09
C TYR A 584 -41.80 -25.29 3.50
N ARG A 585 -41.36 -24.81 2.34
CA ARG A 585 -40.27 -25.40 1.57
C ARG A 585 -39.10 -24.42 1.43
N LEU A 586 -37.89 -24.87 1.77
CA LEU A 586 -36.67 -24.04 1.78
C LEU A 586 -36.23 -23.57 0.39
N ASP A 587 -36.60 -24.27 -0.68
CA ASP A 587 -36.34 -23.90 -2.07
C ASP A 587 -37.34 -22.87 -2.61
N ARG A 588 -38.42 -22.59 -1.87
CA ARG A 588 -39.50 -21.67 -2.25
C ARG A 588 -39.76 -20.62 -1.18
N GLN A 589 -38.68 -20.05 -0.64
CA GLN A 589 -38.76 -19.09 0.48
C GLN A 589 -39.64 -17.89 0.15
N HIS A 590 -39.61 -17.39 -1.09
CA HIS A 590 -40.47 -16.28 -1.53
C HIS A 590 -41.98 -16.58 -1.45
N ILE A 591 -42.42 -17.83 -1.70
CA ILE A 591 -43.83 -18.26 -1.53
C ILE A 591 -44.16 -18.40 -0.05
N ALA A 592 -43.28 -19.03 0.72
CA ALA A 592 -43.44 -19.15 2.17
C ALA A 592 -43.53 -17.77 2.85
N CYS A 593 -42.70 -16.82 2.44
CA CYS A 593 -42.74 -15.42 2.85
C CYS A 593 -44.06 -14.74 2.48
N ARG A 594 -44.53 -14.92 1.23
CA ARG A 594 -45.82 -14.35 0.78
C ARG A 594 -47.01 -14.91 1.57
N GLU A 595 -47.01 -16.21 1.85
CA GLU A 595 -48.09 -16.85 2.61
C GLU A 595 -48.06 -16.48 4.10
N LYS A 596 -46.87 -16.39 4.69
CA LYS A 596 -46.71 -15.91 6.06
C LYS A 596 -47.14 -14.46 6.19
N ARG A 597 -46.79 -13.61 5.21
CA ARG A 597 -47.30 -12.24 5.14
C ARG A 597 -48.83 -12.22 5.12
N ARG A 598 -49.43 -13.06 4.28
CA ARG A 598 -50.89 -13.17 4.16
C ARG A 598 -51.55 -13.66 5.46
N ARG A 599 -50.89 -14.54 6.23
CA ARG A 599 -51.46 -15.22 7.40
C ARG A 599 -51.17 -14.52 8.73
N TYR A 600 -50.03 -13.85 8.84
CA TYR A 600 -49.51 -13.27 10.09
C TYR A 600 -49.21 -11.78 9.98
N GLY A 601 -49.32 -11.18 8.79
CA GLY A 601 -49.17 -9.75 8.56
C GLY A 601 -47.79 -9.34 8.06
N ASP A 602 -47.55 -8.04 8.04
CA ASP A 602 -46.40 -7.42 7.38
C ASP A 602 -45.05 -7.62 8.10
N ILE A 603 -45.09 -8.09 9.34
CA ILE A 603 -43.92 -8.46 10.14
C ILE A 603 -44.16 -9.80 10.84
N VAL A 604 -43.22 -10.74 10.71
CA VAL A 604 -43.37 -12.11 11.22
C VAL A 604 -42.09 -12.57 11.87
N ARG A 605 -42.19 -13.19 13.04
CA ARG A 605 -41.06 -13.76 13.79
C ARG A 605 -40.98 -15.26 13.62
N GLU A 606 -39.77 -15.74 13.43
CA GLU A 606 -39.42 -17.15 13.44
C GLU A 606 -38.26 -17.42 14.39
N LYS A 607 -38.17 -18.67 14.85
CA LYS A 607 -37.10 -19.15 15.69
C LYS A 607 -36.52 -20.42 15.10
N ILE A 608 -35.40 -20.30 14.41
CA ILE A 608 -34.73 -21.41 13.76
C ILE A 608 -33.45 -21.70 14.55
N GLY A 609 -33.46 -22.79 15.32
CA GLY A 609 -32.39 -23.10 16.27
C GLY A 609 -32.27 -22.01 17.35
N SER A 610 -31.07 -21.47 17.53
CA SER A 610 -30.78 -20.40 18.50
C SER A 610 -31.04 -18.99 17.98
N PHE A 611 -31.47 -18.84 16.72
CA PHE A 611 -31.65 -17.54 16.08
C PHE A 611 -33.12 -17.15 16.01
N ASP A 612 -33.43 -15.95 16.50
CA ASP A 612 -34.69 -15.29 16.25
C ASP A 612 -34.57 -14.46 14.95
N ILE A 613 -35.44 -14.76 13.99
CA ILE A 613 -35.47 -14.15 12.66
C ILE A 613 -36.74 -13.32 12.57
N VAL A 614 -36.63 -12.05 12.22
CA VAL A 614 -37.79 -11.20 11.92
C VAL A 614 -37.83 -10.97 10.42
N MET A 615 -38.94 -11.35 9.81
CA MET A 615 -39.23 -11.12 8.40
C MET A 615 -40.10 -9.88 8.27
N CYS A 616 -39.59 -8.87 7.57
CA CYS A 616 -40.32 -7.65 7.26
C CYS A 616 -40.69 -7.66 5.77
N PHE A 617 -41.94 -7.30 5.44
CA PHE A 617 -42.46 -7.41 4.07
C PHE A 617 -42.86 -6.08 3.44
N THR A 618 -42.69 -4.97 4.15
CA THR A 618 -43.01 -3.63 3.66
C THR A 618 -41.72 -2.90 3.24
N PRO A 619 -41.78 -2.09 2.17
CA PRO A 619 -40.67 -1.22 1.80
C PRO A 619 -40.26 -0.27 2.93
N GLU A 620 -41.22 0.19 3.73
CA GLU A 620 -40.99 1.12 4.84
C GLU A 620 -40.16 0.50 5.96
N ASP A 621 -40.46 -0.75 6.36
CA ASP A 621 -39.69 -1.48 7.36
C ASP A 621 -38.27 -1.79 6.85
N LEU A 622 -38.13 -2.14 5.56
CA LEU A 622 -36.83 -2.40 4.96
C LEU A 622 -35.97 -1.14 4.91
N GLN A 623 -36.57 0.00 4.54
CA GLN A 623 -35.90 1.28 4.52
C GLN A 623 -35.43 1.68 5.93
N GLU A 624 -36.24 1.44 6.96
CA GLU A 624 -35.85 1.74 8.34
C GLU A 624 -34.75 0.79 8.85
N ILE A 625 -34.76 -0.49 8.45
CA ILE A 625 -33.67 -1.44 8.76
C ILE A 625 -32.35 -1.00 8.14
N VAL A 626 -32.35 -0.66 6.85
CA VAL A 626 -31.13 -0.23 6.13
C VAL A 626 -30.64 1.12 6.65
N LYS A 627 -31.55 2.05 6.98
CA LYS A 627 -31.21 3.35 7.53
C LYS A 627 -30.60 3.27 8.93
N ASN A 628 -30.93 2.23 9.70
CA ASN A 628 -30.37 1.94 11.01
C ASN A 628 -29.35 0.80 10.99
N GLU A 629 -28.93 0.34 9.80
CA GLU A 629 -27.88 -0.66 9.67
C GLU A 629 -26.56 -0.03 10.11
N GLY A 630 -25.99 -0.55 11.19
CA GLY A 630 -24.76 -0.01 11.76
C GLY A 630 -23.60 -0.07 10.77
N ILE A 631 -22.56 0.73 11.02
CA ILE A 631 -21.35 0.86 10.20
C ILE A 631 -20.67 -0.51 9.90
N TYR A 632 -20.99 -1.55 10.69
CA TYR A 632 -20.59 -2.94 10.45
C TYR A 632 -21.82 -3.87 10.50
N PRO A 633 -22.47 -4.18 9.37
CA PRO A 633 -23.61 -5.08 9.38
C PRO A 633 -23.19 -6.52 9.72
N TYR A 634 -23.91 -7.14 10.64
CA TYR A 634 -23.72 -8.54 11.00
C TYR A 634 -24.44 -9.46 10.00
N ARG A 635 -23.74 -10.48 9.48
CA ARG A 635 -24.29 -11.52 8.59
C ARG A 635 -23.99 -12.90 9.17
N VAL A 636 -24.96 -13.81 9.13
CA VAL A 636 -24.87 -15.13 9.77
C VAL A 636 -24.04 -16.09 8.91
N GLU A 637 -23.06 -16.78 9.49
CA GLU A 637 -22.32 -17.85 8.79
C GLU A 637 -23.19 -19.11 8.63
N PHE A 638 -23.15 -19.76 7.45
CA PHE A 638 -23.82 -21.05 7.22
C PHE A 638 -22.86 -22.23 7.38
N ASP A 639 -23.16 -23.12 8.34
CA ASP A 639 -22.35 -24.32 8.62
C ASP A 639 -22.22 -25.28 7.44
N SER A 640 -23.21 -25.31 6.53
CA SER A 640 -23.16 -26.13 5.32
C SER A 640 -22.14 -25.63 4.30
N VAL A 641 -21.98 -24.31 4.17
CA VAL A 641 -20.91 -23.68 3.36
C VAL A 641 -19.55 -23.97 3.99
N LYS A 642 -19.52 -23.97 5.33
CA LYS A 642 -18.38 -24.40 6.14
C LYS A 642 -17.98 -25.84 5.86
N ALA A 643 -18.95 -26.75 5.83
CA ALA A 643 -18.73 -28.15 5.52
C ALA A 643 -18.36 -28.39 4.05
N TYR A 644 -19.04 -27.75 3.10
CA TYR A 644 -18.79 -27.88 1.66
C TYR A 644 -17.37 -27.44 1.28
N ARG A 645 -16.96 -26.27 1.75
CA ARG A 645 -15.58 -25.76 1.58
C ARG A 645 -14.59 -26.59 2.40
N GLY A 646 -15.02 -27.09 3.56
CA GLY A 646 -14.26 -28.01 4.40
C GLY A 646 -13.96 -29.38 3.77
N ALA A 647 -14.84 -29.88 2.92
CA ALA A 647 -14.64 -31.13 2.18
C ALA A 647 -13.86 -30.91 0.87
N ARG A 648 -13.97 -29.71 0.28
CA ARG A 648 -13.30 -29.32 -0.98
C ARG A 648 -12.18 -28.32 -0.72
N LYS A 649 -11.38 -28.60 0.30
CA LYS A 649 -10.24 -27.80 0.76
C LYS A 649 -9.15 -27.60 -0.30
N HIS A 650 -9.14 -28.44 -1.34
CA HIS A 650 -8.25 -28.31 -2.49
C HIS A 650 -8.69 -27.20 -3.47
N TRP A 651 -9.94 -26.72 -3.37
CA TRP A 651 -10.47 -25.60 -4.16
C TRP A 651 -10.76 -24.35 -3.30
N PHE A 652 -11.03 -24.51 -1.99
CA PHE A 652 -11.36 -23.40 -1.09
C PHE A 652 -10.50 -23.43 0.19
N SER A 653 -9.79 -22.34 0.49
CA SER A 653 -8.87 -22.28 1.65
C SER A 653 -9.53 -21.87 2.97
N THR A 654 -10.80 -21.45 2.98
CA THR A 654 -11.57 -21.20 4.21
C THR A 654 -13.00 -21.68 4.06
N ALA A 655 -13.59 -22.03 5.20
CA ALA A 655 -14.93 -22.56 5.30
C ALA A 655 -16.03 -21.47 5.34
N GLY A 656 -15.69 -20.20 5.61
CA GLY A 656 -16.67 -19.12 5.85
C GLY A 656 -16.55 -17.93 4.91
N LEU A 657 -17.65 -17.18 4.80
CA LEU A 657 -17.98 -16.01 3.96
C LEU A 657 -18.62 -16.32 2.59
N MET A 658 -19.95 -16.51 2.61
CA MET A 658 -20.87 -15.89 1.64
C MET A 658 -21.01 -14.41 2.02
N ALA A 659 -21.29 -13.55 1.04
CA ALA A 659 -21.46 -12.10 1.21
C ALA A 659 -22.45 -11.72 2.31
#